data_AF-A0A8S2V3H2-F1
#
_entry.id   AF-A0A8S2V3H2-F1
#
_cell.length_a   1.000
_cell.length_b   1.000
_cell.length_c   1.000
_cell.angle_alpha   90.00
_cell.angle_beta   90.00
_cell.angle_gamma   90.00
#
_symmetry.space_group_name_H-M   'P 1'
#
loop_
_entity.id
_entity.type
_entity.pdbx_description
1 polymer ?
#
loop_
_entity_poly.entity_id
_entity_poly.type
_entity_poly.pdbx_seq_one_letter_code
_entity_poly.pdbx_strand_id
1 'polypeptide(L)'
;GGTIIGSARCKEFRERPGRLRAAKNLIDHGINNIVCIGGDGSLTGANLFRKEWENLLAELVDTKQVTSENAEKYKNLNIVGLVGSIDNDFCGTDMTIGADSALHRVMEAIDCITTTASSHQRCFVLEVMGRHCGYLALVTALSADADWVFIPESPPEPGWEDQLCKKLKNTREMGQRLNIVVIAEGATDSEGRPIKCDDVRALIATRLKYDTRVTILGHVQRGGCPSAFDRVLGTRMGTEAVLALMEATPTSQPVVIALSGNQTVRVPLMHCVEKTTAVAQAMADKRFKEAQDLRGRSFKSNLETYIRLSKLRPKLLSNKQYSNNVAIINVGSPAGGVNAAIRSIVRSGLCEGLNMFAIFDGFEGLINNQVKNLQWTSVNGWSSIGGSILGSQKATAAKVGLTKVAEKLREHNIHAIIIIGGYEAYLSVLQMYDTRSKHIEFQIPLVCIPATISNNVPGTEFSIGADTALNEIVKICDKIKQSAQGSKRRIFVIETMGGYCGYLATMAALASGADQAYIYEEPFTIKDLIDDVDHLRKKMEGNLKRGLLLRNEMANEHYTTDFITNLLQEEGKGVFSARSNVLGHMQQGGLPSPFDRAFATKLGCKAVSYVVSLIEKSTTDNGKVICNTAESAVVLGLLKRQNEFTPIEILKTKTDMEHRMPLEQWWLKLRPLLRILAKHETVYVGEVVESNIDEVDQSQ
;
A
#
# COMPACT_ATOMS: atom_id res chain seq x y z
N GLY A 1 -16.64 0.17 -10.71
CA GLY A 1 -16.25 -0.97 -9.88
C GLY A 1 -16.99 -2.21 -10.32
N GLY A 2 -16.70 -3.35 -9.69
CA GLY A 2 -17.24 -4.66 -10.08
C GLY A 2 -16.64 -5.20 -11.39
N THR A 3 -17.19 -6.32 -11.86
CA THR A 3 -16.77 -6.97 -13.11
C THR A 3 -17.74 -6.61 -14.24
N ILE A 4 -17.26 -5.87 -15.25
CA ILE A 4 -18.11 -5.41 -16.38
C ILE A 4 -18.69 -6.59 -17.17
N ILE A 5 -17.94 -7.69 -17.31
CA ILE A 5 -18.39 -8.93 -17.97
C ILE A 5 -19.26 -9.83 -17.07
N GLY A 6 -19.58 -9.38 -15.86
CA GLY A 6 -20.36 -10.14 -14.88
C GLY A 6 -19.59 -11.27 -14.18
N SER A 7 -20.21 -11.83 -13.14
CA SER A 7 -19.76 -13.05 -12.45
C SER A 7 -20.97 -13.73 -11.83
N ALA A 8 -21.17 -15.02 -12.10
CA ALA A 8 -22.33 -15.78 -11.65
C ALA A 8 -21.93 -17.16 -11.13
N ARG A 9 -22.68 -17.67 -10.15
CA ARG A 9 -22.51 -19.06 -9.69
C ARG A 9 -23.01 -20.01 -10.78
N CYS A 10 -22.13 -20.82 -11.34
CA CYS A 10 -22.49 -21.79 -12.38
C CYS A 10 -22.67 -23.20 -11.78
N LYS A 11 -23.93 -23.60 -11.53
CA LYS A 11 -24.24 -24.95 -11.06
C LYS A 11 -23.98 -26.01 -12.15
N GLU A 12 -24.36 -25.71 -13.40
CA GLU A 12 -24.20 -26.63 -14.53
C GLU A 12 -22.74 -27.02 -14.79
N PHE A 13 -21.79 -26.10 -14.57
CA PHE A 13 -20.35 -26.37 -14.77
C PHE A 13 -19.76 -27.35 -13.75
N ARG A 14 -20.47 -27.62 -12.64
CA ARG A 14 -20.09 -28.69 -11.71
C ARG A 14 -20.32 -30.09 -12.31
N GLU A 15 -21.23 -30.19 -13.27
CA GLU A 15 -21.55 -31.43 -13.95
C GLU A 15 -20.78 -31.54 -15.27
N ARG A 16 -20.40 -32.77 -15.64
CA ARG A 16 -19.65 -33.03 -16.88
C ARG A 16 -20.34 -32.50 -18.15
N PRO A 17 -21.68 -32.63 -18.34
CA PRO A 17 -22.36 -32.06 -19.50
C PRO A 17 -22.22 -30.53 -19.62
N GLY A 18 -22.17 -29.81 -18.49
CA GLY A 18 -21.96 -28.36 -18.50
C GLY A 18 -20.53 -28.00 -18.95
N ARG A 19 -19.53 -28.77 -18.50
CA ARG A 19 -18.14 -28.61 -18.95
C ARG A 19 -17.95 -28.97 -20.42
N LEU A 20 -18.60 -30.04 -20.91
CA LEU A 20 -18.59 -30.43 -22.32
C LEU A 20 -19.14 -29.30 -23.22
N ARG A 21 -20.26 -28.70 -22.80
CA ARG A 21 -20.86 -27.55 -23.50
C ARG A 21 -19.92 -26.34 -23.54
N ALA A 22 -19.24 -26.06 -22.43
CA ALA A 22 -18.27 -24.98 -22.36
C ALA A 22 -17.05 -25.23 -23.27
N ALA A 23 -16.52 -26.47 -23.29
CA ALA A 23 -15.40 -26.85 -24.15
C ALA A 23 -15.76 -26.68 -25.63
N LYS A 24 -16.95 -27.14 -26.03
CA LYS A 24 -17.47 -26.93 -27.39
C LYS A 24 -17.50 -25.44 -27.76
N ASN A 25 -18.10 -24.60 -26.90
CA ASN A 25 -18.20 -23.16 -27.16
C ASN A 25 -16.83 -22.50 -27.33
N LEU A 26 -15.83 -22.90 -26.55
CA LEU A 26 -14.46 -22.38 -26.68
C LEU A 26 -13.84 -22.76 -28.03
N ILE A 27 -13.98 -24.03 -28.43
CA ILE A 27 -13.45 -24.54 -29.71
C ILE A 27 -14.13 -23.87 -30.91
N ASP A 28 -15.46 -23.70 -30.84
CA ASP A 28 -16.25 -23.03 -31.88
C ASP A 28 -15.78 -21.58 -32.11
N HIS A 29 -15.19 -20.94 -31.11
CA HIS A 29 -14.61 -19.60 -31.19
C HIS A 29 -13.08 -19.59 -31.35
N GLY A 30 -12.46 -20.77 -31.46
CA GLY A 30 -11.02 -20.92 -31.59
C GLY A 30 -10.21 -20.51 -30.36
N ILE A 31 -10.78 -20.70 -29.16
CA ILE A 31 -10.18 -20.32 -27.88
C ILE A 31 -9.60 -21.55 -27.18
N ASN A 32 -8.29 -21.52 -26.91
CA ASN A 32 -7.59 -22.54 -26.12
C ASN A 32 -6.66 -21.94 -25.03
N ASN A 33 -6.72 -20.62 -24.83
CA ASN A 33 -5.99 -19.91 -23.80
C ASN A 33 -7.00 -19.15 -22.92
N ILE A 34 -6.99 -19.39 -21.61
CA ILE A 34 -7.95 -18.79 -20.67
C ILE A 34 -7.21 -18.06 -19.56
N VAL A 35 -7.55 -16.79 -19.36
CA VAL A 35 -7.24 -16.07 -18.13
C VAL A 35 -8.45 -16.20 -17.19
N CYS A 36 -8.28 -16.87 -16.05
CA CYS A 36 -9.32 -17.00 -15.03
C CYS A 36 -9.09 -16.00 -13.91
N ILE A 37 -10.04 -15.06 -13.71
CA ILE A 37 -9.95 -14.04 -12.65
C ILE A 37 -11.01 -14.34 -11.58
N GLY A 38 -10.59 -14.66 -10.36
CA GLY A 38 -11.52 -14.94 -9.28
C GLY A 38 -10.85 -15.42 -7.99
N GLY A 39 -11.66 -15.97 -7.09
CA GLY A 39 -11.15 -16.60 -5.87
C GLY A 39 -10.63 -18.02 -6.09
N ASP A 40 -10.17 -18.63 -5.00
CA ASP A 40 -9.70 -20.01 -4.87
C ASP A 40 -10.58 -21.04 -5.61
N GLY A 41 -11.91 -20.95 -5.43
CA GLY A 41 -12.85 -21.88 -6.06
C GLY A 41 -12.88 -21.81 -7.58
N SER A 42 -12.80 -20.60 -8.16
CA SER A 42 -12.77 -20.41 -9.61
C SER A 42 -11.48 -20.97 -10.22
N LEU A 43 -10.35 -20.70 -9.56
CA LEU A 43 -9.02 -21.15 -9.98
C LEU A 43 -8.89 -22.67 -9.93
N THR A 44 -9.43 -23.30 -8.88
CA THR A 44 -9.48 -24.77 -8.77
C THR A 44 -10.34 -25.39 -9.86
N GLY A 45 -11.53 -24.80 -10.11
CA GLY A 45 -12.43 -25.25 -11.18
C GLY A 45 -11.81 -25.12 -12.57
N ALA A 46 -11.07 -24.05 -12.82
CA ALA A 46 -10.34 -23.84 -14.07
C ALA A 46 -9.29 -24.94 -14.28
N ASN A 47 -8.50 -25.29 -13.26
CA ASN A 47 -7.52 -26.36 -13.38
C ASN A 47 -8.15 -27.74 -13.59
N LEU A 48 -9.25 -28.04 -12.90
CA LEU A 48 -10.00 -29.28 -13.14
C LEU A 48 -10.45 -29.34 -14.61
N PHE A 49 -10.98 -28.25 -15.13
CA PHE A 49 -11.41 -28.15 -16.53
C PHE A 49 -10.27 -28.39 -17.51
N ARG A 50 -9.07 -27.86 -17.23
CA ARG A 50 -7.86 -28.15 -18.00
C ARG A 50 -7.45 -29.62 -17.97
N LYS A 51 -7.47 -30.25 -16.79
CA LYS A 51 -7.14 -31.68 -16.65
C LYS A 51 -8.11 -32.58 -17.39
N GLU A 52 -9.39 -32.20 -17.44
CA GLU A 52 -10.41 -32.95 -18.17
C GLU A 52 -10.44 -32.64 -19.68
N TRP A 53 -9.69 -31.63 -20.15
CA TRP A 53 -9.82 -31.10 -21.52
C TRP A 53 -9.66 -32.16 -22.61
N GLU A 54 -8.64 -33.02 -22.52
CA GLU A 54 -8.40 -34.08 -23.50
C GLU A 54 -9.57 -35.07 -23.58
N ASN A 55 -10.12 -35.46 -22.42
CA ASN A 55 -11.27 -36.35 -22.35
C ASN A 55 -12.55 -35.69 -22.91
N LEU A 56 -12.73 -34.38 -22.67
CA LEU A 56 -13.86 -33.63 -23.21
C LEU A 56 -13.75 -33.48 -24.72
N LEU A 57 -12.55 -33.28 -25.26
CA LEU A 57 -12.30 -33.23 -26.70
C LEU A 57 -12.60 -34.56 -27.39
N ALA A 58 -12.13 -35.68 -26.83
CA ALA A 58 -12.41 -37.01 -27.36
C ALA A 58 -13.92 -37.26 -27.45
N GLU A 59 -14.66 -36.93 -26.38
CA GLU A 59 -16.12 -37.08 -26.32
C GLU A 59 -16.84 -36.18 -27.35
N LEU A 60 -16.36 -34.94 -27.57
CA LEU A 60 -16.92 -34.04 -28.58
C LEU A 60 -16.68 -34.52 -30.02
N VAL A 61 -15.54 -35.17 -30.28
CA VAL A 61 -15.24 -35.78 -31.58
C VAL A 61 -16.10 -37.02 -31.81
N ASP A 62 -16.19 -37.91 -30.81
CA ASP A 62 -17.00 -39.14 -30.87
C ASP A 62 -18.49 -38.83 -31.09
N THR A 63 -19.00 -37.79 -30.42
CA THR A 63 -20.38 -37.32 -30.57
C THR A 63 -20.59 -36.45 -31.82
N LYS A 64 -19.56 -36.28 -32.67
CA LYS A 64 -19.58 -35.48 -33.90
C LYS A 64 -20.00 -34.02 -33.68
N GLN A 65 -19.76 -33.48 -32.49
CA GLN A 65 -20.04 -32.09 -32.16
C GLN A 65 -18.89 -31.16 -32.57
N VAL A 66 -17.67 -31.70 -32.71
CA VAL A 66 -16.45 -30.99 -33.14
C VAL A 66 -15.71 -31.86 -34.15
N THR A 67 -15.04 -31.25 -35.13
CA THR A 67 -14.23 -31.97 -36.13
C THR A 67 -12.89 -32.41 -35.54
N SER A 68 -12.33 -33.52 -36.02
CA SER A 68 -11.00 -34.00 -35.60
C SER A 68 -9.89 -32.98 -35.86
N GLU A 69 -10.01 -32.18 -36.93
CA GLU A 69 -9.07 -31.09 -37.25
C GLU A 69 -9.10 -29.99 -36.19
N ASN A 70 -10.29 -29.53 -35.78
CA ASN A 70 -10.41 -28.53 -34.72
C ASN A 70 -9.94 -29.08 -33.36
N ALA A 71 -10.23 -30.35 -33.06
CA ALA A 71 -9.77 -30.99 -31.84
C ALA A 71 -8.23 -31.05 -31.76
N GLU A 72 -7.54 -31.34 -32.87
CA GLU A 72 -6.06 -31.33 -32.90
C GLU A 72 -5.51 -29.91 -32.83
N LYS A 73 -6.12 -28.93 -33.51
CA LYS A 73 -5.71 -27.53 -33.46
C LYS A 73 -5.81 -26.93 -32.05
N TYR A 74 -6.81 -27.32 -31.27
CA TYR A 74 -7.09 -26.82 -29.92
C TYR A 74 -6.87 -27.87 -28.83
N LYS A 75 -5.97 -28.82 -29.10
CA LYS A 75 -5.67 -29.98 -28.24
C LYS A 75 -5.27 -29.62 -26.81
N ASN A 76 -4.58 -28.49 -26.64
CA ASN A 76 -4.08 -28.05 -25.35
C ASN A 76 -4.84 -26.83 -24.86
N LEU A 77 -5.33 -26.90 -23.63
CA LEU A 77 -5.88 -25.74 -22.91
C LEU A 77 -4.83 -25.17 -21.96
N ASN A 78 -4.46 -23.91 -22.18
CA ASN A 78 -3.59 -23.17 -21.27
C ASN A 78 -4.41 -22.27 -20.36
N ILE A 79 -4.04 -22.23 -19.08
CA ILE A 79 -4.74 -21.45 -18.07
C ILE A 79 -3.74 -20.65 -17.27
N VAL A 80 -4.04 -19.37 -17.11
CA VAL A 80 -3.39 -18.48 -16.14
C VAL A 80 -4.45 -17.92 -15.20
N GLY A 81 -4.16 -17.97 -13.90
CA GLY A 81 -5.03 -17.46 -12.85
C GLY A 81 -4.66 -16.05 -12.39
N LEU A 82 -5.66 -15.23 -12.10
CA LEU A 82 -5.53 -13.97 -11.36
C LEU A 82 -6.45 -14.01 -10.13
N VAL A 83 -5.96 -13.54 -8.99
CA VAL A 83 -6.73 -13.58 -7.75
C VAL A 83 -7.48 -12.28 -7.53
N GLY A 84 -8.77 -12.29 -7.84
CA GLY A 84 -9.70 -11.19 -7.56
C GLY A 84 -10.51 -11.48 -6.30
N SER A 85 -10.07 -10.95 -5.16
CA SER A 85 -10.70 -11.15 -3.86
C SER A 85 -10.46 -9.93 -2.96
N ILE A 86 -11.46 -9.57 -2.16
CA ILE A 86 -11.28 -8.55 -1.10
C ILE A 86 -10.69 -9.15 0.18
N ASP A 87 -10.85 -10.47 0.36
CA ASP A 87 -10.57 -11.16 1.61
C ASP A 87 -9.06 -11.26 1.90
N ASN A 88 -8.22 -11.09 0.86
CA ASN A 88 -6.78 -11.33 0.86
C ASN A 88 -6.39 -12.67 1.51
N ASP A 89 -7.13 -13.73 1.14
CA ASP A 89 -7.09 -15.04 1.77
C ASP A 89 -6.35 -16.11 0.96
N PHE A 90 -5.82 -15.75 -0.21
CA PHE A 90 -5.13 -16.66 -1.12
C PHE A 90 -3.63 -16.70 -0.82
N CYS A 91 -3.12 -17.86 -0.39
CA CYS A 91 -1.71 -18.05 -0.10
C CYS A 91 -0.88 -18.04 -1.40
N GLY A 92 0.21 -17.28 -1.41
CA GLY A 92 1.13 -17.15 -2.56
C GLY A 92 1.11 -15.78 -3.22
N THR A 93 0.26 -14.85 -2.77
CA THR A 93 0.30 -13.43 -3.13
C THR A 93 0.24 -12.58 -1.86
N ASP A 94 1.02 -11.51 -1.80
CA ASP A 94 1.01 -10.58 -0.66
C ASP A 94 -0.24 -9.70 -0.63
N MET A 95 -0.84 -9.46 -1.81
CA MET A 95 -2.10 -8.72 -1.97
C MET A 95 -2.93 -9.29 -3.13
N THR A 96 -4.23 -9.50 -2.90
CA THR A 96 -5.21 -9.84 -3.94
C THR A 96 -5.86 -8.60 -4.54
N ILE A 97 -6.26 -8.67 -5.83
CA ILE A 97 -6.93 -7.56 -6.51
C ILE A 97 -8.27 -7.28 -5.82
N GLY A 98 -8.41 -6.09 -5.27
CA GLY A 98 -9.61 -5.60 -4.59
C GLY A 98 -9.49 -5.47 -3.08
N ALA A 99 -8.48 -6.07 -2.45
CA ALA A 99 -8.29 -6.01 -1.00
C ALA A 99 -7.99 -4.58 -0.51
N ASP A 100 -7.12 -3.85 -1.23
CA ASP A 100 -6.81 -2.46 -0.91
C ASP A 100 -8.04 -1.55 -1.10
N SER A 101 -8.79 -1.75 -2.18
CA SER A 101 -10.06 -1.05 -2.42
C SER A 101 -11.07 -1.28 -1.29
N ALA A 102 -11.17 -2.52 -0.78
CA ALA A 102 -12.03 -2.84 0.35
C ALA A 102 -11.57 -2.11 1.63
N LEU A 103 -10.28 -2.08 1.92
CA LEU A 103 -9.72 -1.30 3.04
C LEU A 103 -10.07 0.18 2.92
N HIS A 104 -10.02 0.76 1.73
CA HIS A 104 -10.45 2.14 1.51
C HIS A 104 -11.92 2.37 1.88
N ARG A 105 -12.82 1.42 1.56
CA ARG A 105 -14.24 1.51 1.94
C ARG A 105 -14.44 1.38 3.45
N VAL A 106 -13.72 0.47 4.09
CA VAL A 106 -13.77 0.28 5.56
C VAL A 106 -13.28 1.53 6.27
N MET A 107 -12.13 2.07 5.86
CA MET A 107 -11.55 3.27 6.49
C MET A 107 -12.43 4.51 6.28
N GLU A 108 -13.05 4.69 5.11
CA GLU A 108 -14.00 5.79 4.91
C GLU A 108 -15.19 5.72 5.89
N ALA A 109 -15.75 4.53 6.10
CA ALA A 109 -16.84 4.34 7.04
C ALA A 109 -16.39 4.62 8.50
N ILE A 110 -15.19 4.18 8.88
CA ILE A 110 -14.62 4.44 10.20
C ILE A 110 -14.36 5.93 10.40
N ASP A 111 -13.80 6.62 9.42
CA ASP A 111 -13.54 8.05 9.49
C ASP A 111 -14.86 8.83 9.68
N CYS A 112 -15.93 8.44 8.98
CA CYS A 112 -17.27 9.00 9.20
C CYS A 112 -17.78 8.75 10.64
N ILE A 113 -17.63 7.52 11.16
CA ILE A 113 -18.09 7.13 12.50
C ILE A 113 -17.30 7.85 13.60
N THR A 114 -16.00 8.06 13.39
CA THR A 114 -15.09 8.66 14.39
C THR A 114 -15.59 10.03 14.87
N THR A 115 -16.16 10.84 13.97
CA THR A 115 -16.67 12.18 14.29
C THR A 115 -17.88 12.14 15.26
N THR A 116 -18.89 11.30 14.97
CA THR A 116 -20.06 11.15 15.86
C THR A 116 -19.68 10.43 17.16
N ALA A 117 -18.76 9.48 17.08
CA ALA A 117 -18.38 8.67 18.22
C ALA A 117 -17.59 9.47 19.26
N SER A 118 -16.66 10.32 18.82
CA SER A 118 -15.91 11.23 19.71
C SER A 118 -16.81 12.28 20.38
N SER A 119 -17.84 12.74 19.67
CA SER A 119 -18.80 13.73 20.17
C SER A 119 -19.61 13.21 21.36
N HIS A 120 -20.13 11.98 21.25
CA HIS A 120 -20.95 11.36 22.30
C HIS A 120 -20.18 10.45 23.26
N GLN A 121 -18.86 10.36 23.09
CA GLN A 121 -18.00 9.41 23.77
C GLN A 121 -18.53 7.95 23.70
N ARG A 122 -18.74 7.45 22.49
CA ARG A 122 -19.35 6.13 22.26
C ARG A 122 -18.31 5.04 22.05
N CYS A 123 -18.74 3.80 22.26
CA CYS A 123 -18.05 2.62 21.77
C CYS A 123 -18.70 2.13 20.48
N PHE A 124 -17.91 1.81 19.47
CA PHE A 124 -18.37 1.23 18.22
C PHE A 124 -17.79 -0.16 18.03
N VAL A 125 -18.66 -1.11 17.72
CA VAL A 125 -18.33 -2.48 17.32
C VAL A 125 -18.58 -2.58 15.82
N LEU A 126 -17.53 -2.82 15.04
CA LEU A 126 -17.54 -2.79 13.58
C LEU A 126 -17.32 -4.18 13.02
N GLU A 127 -18.24 -4.64 12.17
CA GLU A 127 -18.08 -5.88 11.41
C GLU A 127 -17.44 -5.60 10.05
N VAL A 128 -16.34 -6.29 9.77
CA VAL A 128 -15.55 -6.19 8.53
C VAL A 128 -15.56 -7.54 7.82
N MET A 129 -15.70 -7.52 6.50
CA MET A 129 -15.68 -8.74 5.67
C MET A 129 -14.28 -9.39 5.68
N GLY A 130 -14.20 -10.62 5.19
CA GLY A 130 -12.94 -11.35 5.07
C GLY A 130 -13.09 -12.86 5.02
N ARG A 131 -14.32 -13.37 5.01
CA ARG A 131 -14.72 -14.78 5.08
C ARG A 131 -14.10 -15.47 6.30
N HIS A 132 -13.02 -16.21 6.09
CA HIS A 132 -12.26 -16.91 7.13
C HIS A 132 -10.85 -16.31 7.27
N CYS A 133 -10.66 -15.08 6.81
CA CYS A 133 -9.42 -14.33 6.85
C CYS A 133 -9.60 -13.04 7.65
N GLY A 134 -8.71 -12.82 8.62
CA GLY A 134 -8.68 -11.62 9.46
C GLY A 134 -7.93 -10.44 8.84
N TYR A 135 -7.40 -10.56 7.62
CA TYR A 135 -6.50 -9.54 7.04
C TYR A 135 -7.13 -8.15 7.01
N LEU A 136 -8.36 -8.02 6.47
CA LEU A 136 -9.05 -6.74 6.40
C LEU A 136 -9.27 -6.16 7.80
N ALA A 137 -9.72 -6.97 8.76
CA ALA A 137 -9.94 -6.53 10.14
C ALA A 137 -8.64 -6.10 10.84
N LEU A 138 -7.55 -6.84 10.64
CA LEU A 138 -6.24 -6.56 11.23
C LEU A 138 -5.62 -5.26 10.69
N VAL A 139 -5.58 -5.10 9.37
CA VAL A 139 -5.04 -3.87 8.74
C VAL A 139 -5.94 -2.68 9.07
N THR A 140 -7.26 -2.87 9.10
CA THR A 140 -8.20 -1.85 9.58
C THR A 140 -7.87 -1.43 11.01
N ALA A 141 -7.65 -2.38 11.91
CA ALA A 141 -7.35 -2.10 13.31
C ALA A 141 -6.05 -1.33 13.49
N LEU A 142 -5.02 -1.65 12.69
CA LEU A 142 -3.76 -0.89 12.65
C LEU A 142 -3.97 0.55 12.17
N SER A 143 -4.69 0.72 11.06
CA SER A 143 -4.90 2.02 10.41
C SER A 143 -5.86 2.94 11.18
N ALA A 144 -6.83 2.38 11.89
CA ALA A 144 -7.86 3.09 12.65
C ALA A 144 -7.52 3.31 14.13
N ASP A 145 -6.39 2.78 14.64
CA ASP A 145 -6.08 2.75 16.08
C ASP A 145 -7.19 2.07 16.89
N ALA A 146 -7.63 0.89 16.44
CA ALA A 146 -8.69 0.16 17.12
C ALA A 146 -8.23 -0.38 18.48
N ASP A 147 -9.05 -0.19 19.50
CA ASP A 147 -8.80 -0.68 20.86
C ASP A 147 -8.73 -2.21 20.91
N TRP A 148 -9.54 -2.91 20.11
CA TRP A 148 -9.52 -4.38 20.04
C TRP A 148 -9.85 -4.87 18.63
N VAL A 149 -9.24 -5.99 18.22
CA VAL A 149 -9.57 -6.68 16.98
C VAL A 149 -9.84 -8.16 17.26
N PHE A 150 -10.88 -8.70 16.63
CA PHE A 150 -11.17 -10.14 16.63
C PHE A 150 -10.91 -10.70 15.23
N ILE A 151 -9.97 -11.64 15.13
CA ILE A 151 -9.60 -12.31 13.87
C ILE A 151 -9.55 -13.83 14.07
N PRO A 152 -9.94 -14.63 13.06
CA PRO A 152 -9.94 -16.10 13.16
C PRO A 152 -8.54 -16.70 13.31
N GLU A 153 -7.49 -16.04 12.80
CA GLU A 153 -6.11 -16.55 12.89
C GLU A 153 -5.50 -16.39 14.29
N SER A 154 -6.06 -15.51 15.12
CA SER A 154 -5.62 -15.30 16.50
C SER A 154 -6.84 -15.16 17.41
N PRO A 155 -7.58 -16.27 17.65
CA PRO A 155 -8.73 -16.24 18.55
C PRO A 155 -8.32 -15.77 19.94
N PRO A 156 -9.20 -15.03 20.63
CA PRO A 156 -8.90 -14.54 21.96
C PRO A 156 -8.83 -15.69 22.98
N GLU A 157 -7.95 -15.55 23.97
CA GLU A 157 -7.83 -16.50 25.09
C GLU A 157 -9.09 -16.52 25.97
N PRO A 158 -9.36 -17.61 26.71
CA PRO A 158 -10.44 -17.65 27.68
C PRO A 158 -10.38 -16.48 28.68
N GLY A 159 -11.54 -15.86 28.97
CA GLY A 159 -11.61 -14.66 29.80
C GLY A 159 -11.33 -13.35 29.07
N TRP A 160 -11.32 -13.37 27.73
CA TRP A 160 -11.16 -12.17 26.90
C TRP A 160 -12.22 -11.10 27.18
N GLU A 161 -13.40 -11.48 27.67
CA GLU A 161 -14.47 -10.57 28.01
C GLU A 161 -14.03 -9.57 29.09
N ASP A 162 -13.33 -10.08 30.11
CA ASP A 162 -12.76 -9.28 31.19
C ASP A 162 -11.56 -8.47 30.72
N GLN A 163 -10.70 -9.07 29.87
CA GLN A 163 -9.56 -8.36 29.30
C GLN A 163 -10.01 -7.19 28.42
N LEU A 164 -11.01 -7.41 27.56
CA LEU A 164 -11.63 -6.38 26.73
C LEU A 164 -12.22 -5.28 27.60
N CYS A 165 -13.07 -5.63 28.57
CA CYS A 165 -13.74 -4.64 29.42
C CYS A 165 -12.72 -3.82 30.22
N LYS A 166 -11.72 -4.48 30.81
CA LYS A 166 -10.59 -3.81 31.49
C LYS A 166 -9.86 -2.89 30.53
N LYS A 167 -9.65 -3.33 29.28
CA LYS A 167 -8.93 -2.54 28.31
C LYS A 167 -9.66 -1.23 27.96
N LEU A 168 -10.93 -1.35 27.59
CA LEU A 168 -11.77 -0.22 27.21
C LEU A 168 -11.99 0.75 28.38
N LYS A 169 -12.07 0.23 29.62
CA LYS A 169 -12.13 1.06 30.82
C LYS A 169 -10.87 1.92 30.97
N ASN A 170 -9.70 1.28 30.91
CA ASN A 170 -8.44 1.97 31.08
C ASN A 170 -8.15 2.98 29.96
N THR A 171 -8.50 2.70 28.69
CA THR A 171 -8.27 3.65 27.59
C THR A 171 -9.09 4.92 27.83
N ARG A 172 -10.33 4.75 28.30
CA ARG A 172 -11.22 5.86 28.60
C ARG A 172 -10.79 6.68 29.82
N GLU A 173 -10.31 6.02 30.87
CA GLU A 173 -9.73 6.69 32.04
C GLU A 173 -8.48 7.50 31.68
N MET A 174 -7.73 7.09 30.65
CA MET A 174 -6.61 7.87 30.09
C MET A 174 -7.05 8.99 29.13
N GLY A 175 -8.35 9.29 29.07
CA GLY A 175 -8.89 10.42 28.30
C GLY A 175 -9.28 10.09 26.86
N GLN A 176 -9.24 8.82 26.46
CA GLN A 176 -9.74 8.42 25.15
C GLN A 176 -11.26 8.50 25.12
N ARG A 177 -11.80 9.35 24.24
CA ARG A 177 -13.26 9.58 24.13
C ARG A 177 -13.97 8.49 23.33
N LEU A 178 -13.27 7.86 22.40
CA LEU A 178 -13.81 6.92 21.43
C LEU A 178 -13.18 5.55 21.62
N ASN A 179 -14.01 4.51 21.71
CA ASN A 179 -13.54 3.13 21.65
C ASN A 179 -13.99 2.45 20.36
N ILE A 180 -13.06 1.85 19.62
CA ILE A 180 -13.33 1.11 18.39
C ILE A 180 -12.94 -0.36 18.60
N VAL A 181 -13.90 -1.25 18.39
CA VAL A 181 -13.69 -2.70 18.37
C VAL A 181 -14.00 -3.20 16.96
N VAL A 182 -13.02 -3.83 16.30
CA VAL A 182 -13.16 -4.37 14.95
C VAL A 182 -13.32 -5.89 15.04
N ILE A 183 -14.30 -6.44 14.33
CA ILE A 183 -14.62 -7.86 14.30
C ILE A 183 -14.60 -8.33 12.84
N ALA A 184 -13.74 -9.30 12.52
CA ALA A 184 -13.83 -10.00 11.25
C ALA A 184 -15.10 -10.85 11.20
N GLU A 185 -15.78 -10.93 10.05
CA GLU A 185 -17.02 -11.72 9.91
C GLU A 185 -16.84 -13.21 10.28
N GLY A 186 -15.62 -13.75 10.12
CA GLY A 186 -15.25 -15.11 10.51
C GLY A 186 -14.67 -15.25 11.92
N ALA A 187 -14.76 -14.24 12.79
CA ALA A 187 -14.16 -14.28 14.11
C ALA A 187 -14.76 -15.38 15.00
N THR A 188 -13.88 -16.14 15.65
CA THR A 188 -14.23 -17.21 16.59
C THR A 188 -13.42 -17.09 17.88
N ASP A 189 -13.89 -17.73 18.94
CA ASP A 189 -13.10 -17.98 20.15
C ASP A 189 -12.20 -19.22 19.99
N SER A 190 -11.36 -19.49 21.00
CA SER A 190 -10.46 -20.65 21.02
C SER A 190 -11.19 -22.01 21.03
N GLU A 191 -12.48 -22.04 21.34
CA GLU A 191 -13.31 -23.25 21.29
C GLU A 191 -13.95 -23.46 19.92
N GLY A 192 -13.91 -22.45 19.04
CA GLY A 192 -14.52 -22.44 17.71
C GLY A 192 -15.93 -21.84 17.68
N ARG A 193 -16.38 -21.22 18.77
CA ARG A 193 -17.69 -20.54 18.80
C ARG A 193 -17.57 -19.18 18.11
N PRO A 194 -18.54 -18.80 17.27
CA PRO A 194 -18.51 -17.51 16.57
C PRO A 194 -18.67 -16.34 17.56
N ILE A 195 -17.87 -15.30 17.39
CA ILE A 195 -17.96 -14.05 18.16
C ILE A 195 -18.73 -13.03 17.33
N LYS A 196 -19.97 -12.73 17.72
CA LYS A 196 -20.83 -11.78 16.98
C LYS A 196 -20.75 -10.37 17.55
N CYS A 197 -20.99 -9.37 16.70
CA CYS A 197 -20.98 -7.97 17.12
C CYS A 197 -22.01 -7.64 18.21
N ASP A 198 -23.20 -8.25 18.15
CA ASP A 198 -24.25 -8.02 19.16
C ASP A 198 -23.88 -8.58 20.53
N ASP A 199 -23.15 -9.70 20.59
CA ASP A 199 -22.67 -10.30 21.83
C ASP A 199 -21.63 -9.39 22.50
N VAL A 200 -20.67 -8.87 21.72
CA VAL A 200 -19.67 -7.91 22.19
C VAL A 200 -20.32 -6.59 22.61
N ARG A 201 -21.32 -6.10 21.86
CA ARG A 201 -22.10 -4.91 22.23
C ARG A 201 -22.81 -5.12 23.57
N ALA A 202 -23.52 -6.24 23.73
CA ALA A 202 -24.26 -6.55 24.95
C ALA A 202 -23.32 -6.69 26.16
N LEU A 203 -22.16 -7.31 25.96
CA LEU A 203 -21.11 -7.43 26.97
C LEU A 203 -20.64 -6.05 27.46
N ILE A 204 -20.24 -5.16 26.54
CA ILE A 204 -19.75 -3.81 26.86
C ILE A 204 -20.85 -2.98 27.52
N ALA A 205 -22.07 -3.02 26.99
CA ALA A 205 -23.21 -2.30 27.55
C ALA A 205 -23.58 -2.80 28.95
N THR A 206 -23.45 -4.11 29.22
CA THR A 206 -23.81 -4.70 30.52
C THR A 206 -22.74 -4.42 31.58
N ARG A 207 -21.47 -4.69 31.26
CA ARG A 207 -20.35 -4.60 32.23
C ARG A 207 -19.81 -3.19 32.42
N LEU A 208 -19.70 -2.40 31.33
CA LEU A 208 -19.11 -1.05 31.38
C LEU A 208 -20.15 0.08 31.36
N LYS A 209 -21.41 -0.22 31.02
CA LYS A 209 -22.49 0.78 30.83
C LYS A 209 -22.15 1.85 29.78
N TYR A 210 -21.28 1.53 28.82
CA TYR A 210 -20.93 2.45 27.73
C TYR A 210 -22.02 2.45 26.66
N ASP A 211 -22.32 3.64 26.12
CA ASP A 211 -23.19 3.77 24.96
C ASP A 211 -22.51 3.13 23.74
N THR A 212 -22.94 1.91 23.41
CA THR A 212 -22.29 1.05 22.41
C THR A 212 -23.18 0.87 21.19
N ARG A 213 -22.60 1.00 20.00
CA ARG A 213 -23.30 0.84 18.72
C ARG A 213 -22.61 -0.21 17.87
N VAL A 214 -23.40 -0.93 17.08
CA VAL A 214 -22.92 -1.91 16.11
C VAL A 214 -23.06 -1.31 14.72
N THR A 215 -22.06 -1.51 13.89
CA THR A 215 -22.12 -1.16 12.47
C THR A 215 -21.58 -2.31 11.64
N ILE A 216 -22.46 -2.93 10.87
CA ILE A 216 -22.12 -3.99 9.92
C ILE A 216 -21.99 -3.32 8.56
N LEU A 217 -20.76 -3.20 8.05
CA LEU A 217 -20.51 -2.51 6.79
C LEU A 217 -21.10 -3.28 5.60
N GLY A 218 -21.05 -4.62 5.65
CA GLY A 218 -21.58 -5.48 4.60
C GLY A 218 -20.95 -5.18 3.23
N HIS A 219 -21.79 -5.19 2.19
CA HIS A 219 -21.35 -5.18 0.79
C HIS A 219 -20.79 -3.84 0.28
N VAL A 220 -20.84 -2.75 1.07
CA VAL A 220 -20.16 -1.49 0.69
C VAL A 220 -18.66 -1.72 0.51
N GLN A 221 -18.10 -2.73 1.17
CA GLN A 221 -16.71 -3.18 1.06
C GLN A 221 -16.35 -3.82 -0.28
N ARG A 222 -17.35 -4.29 -1.04
CA ARG A 222 -17.16 -4.89 -2.39
C ARG A 222 -17.40 -3.87 -3.52
N GLY A 223 -17.97 -2.72 -3.19
CA GLY A 223 -18.37 -1.68 -4.13
C GLY A 223 -17.36 -0.54 -4.27
N GLY A 224 -17.74 0.49 -5.00
CA GLY A 224 -16.93 1.70 -5.19
C GLY A 224 -15.99 1.66 -6.39
N CYS A 225 -15.23 2.75 -6.53
CA CYS A 225 -14.15 2.84 -7.51
C CYS A 225 -12.91 2.14 -6.94
N PRO A 226 -12.20 1.32 -7.73
CA PRO A 226 -10.96 0.71 -7.28
C PRO A 226 -9.93 1.77 -6.90
N SER A 227 -9.13 1.50 -5.86
CA SER A 227 -8.00 2.32 -5.45
C SER A 227 -6.94 2.41 -6.56
N ALA A 228 -6.06 3.39 -6.47
CA ALA A 228 -4.97 3.51 -7.44
C ALA A 228 -4.07 2.26 -7.46
N PHE A 229 -3.79 1.70 -6.27
CA PHE A 229 -3.03 0.48 -6.12
C PHE A 229 -3.68 -0.69 -6.86
N ASP A 230 -4.97 -0.98 -6.62
CA ASP A 230 -5.66 -2.11 -7.27
C ASP A 230 -5.78 -1.94 -8.79
N ARG A 231 -5.89 -0.70 -9.30
CA ARG A 231 -5.88 -0.44 -10.75
C ARG A 231 -4.53 -0.79 -11.36
N VAL A 232 -3.45 -0.32 -10.76
CA VAL A 232 -2.10 -0.61 -11.23
C VAL A 232 -1.80 -2.10 -11.08
N LEU A 233 -2.17 -2.71 -9.96
CA LEU A 233 -1.98 -4.14 -9.71
C LEU A 233 -2.68 -4.99 -10.76
N GLY A 234 -3.98 -4.76 -10.98
CA GLY A 234 -4.76 -5.49 -11.98
C GLY A 234 -4.21 -5.29 -13.40
N THR A 235 -3.68 -4.10 -13.69
CA THR A 235 -3.06 -3.78 -14.98
C THR A 235 -1.75 -4.56 -15.17
N ARG A 236 -0.87 -4.56 -14.18
CA ARG A 236 0.39 -5.32 -14.20
C ARG A 236 0.14 -6.82 -14.30
N MET A 237 -0.73 -7.35 -13.44
CA MET A 237 -1.06 -8.77 -13.42
C MET A 237 -1.77 -9.23 -14.70
N GLY A 238 -2.67 -8.40 -15.25
CA GLY A 238 -3.37 -8.69 -16.50
C GLY A 238 -2.42 -8.81 -17.69
N THR A 239 -1.49 -7.88 -17.83
CA THR A 239 -0.45 -7.95 -18.88
C THR A 239 0.39 -9.21 -18.73
N GLU A 240 0.85 -9.48 -17.52
CA GLU A 240 1.70 -10.64 -17.26
C GLU A 240 0.96 -11.96 -17.51
N ALA A 241 -0.34 -12.01 -17.25
CA ALA A 241 -1.14 -13.19 -17.58
C ALA A 241 -1.20 -13.46 -19.09
N VAL A 242 -1.24 -12.40 -19.92
CA VAL A 242 -1.19 -12.53 -21.37
C VAL A 242 0.18 -13.03 -21.83
N LEU A 243 1.26 -12.46 -21.31
CA LEU A 243 2.63 -12.91 -21.62
C LEU A 243 2.83 -14.39 -21.23
N ALA A 244 2.39 -14.77 -20.03
CA ALA A 244 2.45 -16.15 -19.57
C ALA A 244 1.68 -17.13 -20.48
N LEU A 245 0.56 -16.72 -21.08
CA LEU A 245 -0.17 -17.52 -22.05
C LEU A 245 0.53 -17.58 -23.42
N MET A 246 1.17 -16.49 -23.85
CA MET A 246 1.94 -16.47 -25.11
C MET A 246 3.18 -17.36 -25.05
N GLU A 247 3.79 -17.48 -23.88
CA GLU A 247 4.95 -18.34 -23.62
C GLU A 247 4.56 -19.78 -23.23
N ALA A 248 3.26 -20.05 -23.04
CA ALA A 248 2.79 -21.36 -22.59
C ALA A 248 3.00 -22.44 -23.66
N THR A 249 3.52 -23.58 -23.23
CA THR A 249 3.71 -24.80 -24.03
C THR A 249 2.76 -25.89 -23.54
N PRO A 250 2.56 -26.98 -24.31
CA PRO A 250 1.76 -28.14 -23.88
C PRO A 250 2.13 -28.71 -22.49
N THR A 251 3.39 -28.58 -22.08
CA THR A 251 3.91 -29.07 -20.80
C THR A 251 3.91 -28.03 -19.69
N SER A 252 3.61 -26.76 -20.00
CA SER A 252 3.57 -25.69 -19.01
C SER A 252 2.53 -25.98 -17.94
N GLN A 253 2.89 -25.80 -16.67
CA GLN A 253 1.93 -25.91 -15.57
C GLN A 253 1.03 -24.67 -15.48
N PRO A 254 -0.21 -24.76 -14.94
CA PRO A 254 -1.04 -23.60 -14.69
C PRO A 254 -0.39 -22.76 -13.60
N VAL A 255 -0.27 -21.47 -13.87
CA VAL A 255 0.29 -20.50 -12.92
C VAL A 255 -0.75 -19.50 -12.49
N VAL A 256 -0.55 -18.90 -11.32
CA VAL A 256 -1.23 -17.69 -10.86
C VAL A 256 -0.24 -16.55 -10.96
N ILE A 257 -0.70 -15.40 -11.45
CA ILE A 257 0.09 -14.18 -11.34
C ILE A 257 -0.16 -13.58 -9.97
N ALA A 258 0.91 -13.41 -9.20
CA ALA A 258 0.89 -12.97 -7.83
C ALA A 258 1.80 -11.76 -7.60
N LEU A 259 1.60 -11.10 -6.47
CA LEU A 259 2.45 -10.02 -5.98
C LEU A 259 3.37 -10.54 -4.88
N SER A 260 4.65 -10.28 -5.01
CA SER A 260 5.70 -10.61 -4.04
C SER A 260 6.50 -9.34 -3.74
N GLY A 261 6.22 -8.71 -2.60
CA GLY A 261 6.62 -7.34 -2.29
C GLY A 261 6.07 -6.37 -3.34
N ASN A 262 6.97 -5.74 -4.10
CA ASN A 262 6.61 -4.89 -5.24
C ASN A 262 6.85 -5.56 -6.61
N GLN A 263 7.13 -6.85 -6.65
CA GLN A 263 7.41 -7.59 -7.90
C GLN A 263 6.25 -8.50 -8.29
N THR A 264 5.95 -8.52 -9.59
CA THR A 264 5.00 -9.49 -10.16
C THR A 264 5.71 -10.82 -10.38
N VAL A 265 5.14 -11.90 -9.87
CA VAL A 265 5.71 -13.26 -9.99
C VAL A 265 4.67 -14.25 -10.51
N ARG A 266 5.15 -15.32 -11.15
CA ARG A 266 4.32 -16.46 -11.59
C ARG A 266 4.51 -17.59 -10.58
N VAL A 267 3.43 -18.03 -9.94
CA VAL A 267 3.47 -19.08 -8.91
C VAL A 267 2.61 -20.28 -9.34
N PRO A 268 3.02 -21.53 -9.06
CA PRO A 268 2.23 -22.72 -9.41
C PRO A 268 0.84 -22.69 -8.74
N LEU A 269 -0.21 -22.78 -9.55
CA LEU A 269 -1.60 -22.63 -9.08
C LEU A 269 -1.95 -23.64 -7.98
N MET A 270 -1.61 -24.92 -8.18
CA MET A 270 -2.02 -25.97 -7.24
C MET A 270 -1.35 -25.84 -5.88
N HIS A 271 -0.09 -25.44 -5.85
CA HIS A 271 0.64 -25.22 -4.60
C HIS A 271 0.01 -24.08 -3.77
N CYS A 272 -0.45 -23.01 -4.43
CA CYS A 272 -1.19 -21.93 -3.76
C CYS A 272 -2.52 -22.40 -3.17
N VAL A 273 -3.28 -23.23 -3.91
CA VAL A 273 -4.56 -23.79 -3.46
C VAL A 273 -4.34 -24.74 -2.28
N GLU A 274 -3.31 -25.58 -2.33
CA GLU A 274 -2.93 -26.49 -1.24
C GLU A 274 -2.56 -25.73 0.03
N LYS A 275 -1.71 -24.69 -0.06
CA LYS A 275 -1.39 -23.83 1.09
C LYS A 275 -2.62 -23.11 1.65
N THR A 276 -3.50 -22.60 0.80
CA THR A 276 -4.75 -21.94 1.23
C THR A 276 -5.67 -22.91 1.98
N THR A 277 -5.76 -24.16 1.51
CA THR A 277 -6.54 -25.21 2.17
C THR A 277 -5.89 -25.63 3.50
N ALA A 278 -4.56 -25.67 3.56
CA ALA A 278 -3.82 -25.96 4.79
C ALA A 278 -4.08 -24.93 5.90
N VAL A 279 -4.26 -23.64 5.56
CA VAL A 279 -4.67 -22.61 6.54
C VAL A 279 -6.03 -22.94 7.14
N ALA A 280 -7.02 -23.28 6.30
CA ALA A 280 -8.36 -23.63 6.77
C ALA A 280 -8.32 -24.86 7.69
N GLN A 281 -7.53 -25.88 7.32
CA GLN A 281 -7.35 -27.08 8.13
C GLN A 281 -6.66 -26.76 9.47
N ALA A 282 -5.58 -25.96 9.46
CA ALA A 282 -4.88 -25.56 10.68
C ALA A 282 -5.79 -24.79 11.64
N MET A 283 -6.66 -23.89 11.13
CA MET A 283 -7.65 -23.20 11.95
C MET A 283 -8.71 -24.16 12.52
N ALA A 284 -9.20 -25.12 11.73
CA ALA A 284 -10.16 -26.13 12.20
C ALA A 284 -9.57 -27.04 13.28
N ASP A 285 -8.29 -27.41 13.15
CA ASP A 285 -7.55 -28.23 14.12
C ASP A 285 -7.03 -27.42 15.33
N LYS A 286 -7.40 -26.13 15.44
CA LYS A 286 -6.95 -25.21 16.51
C LYS A 286 -5.43 -24.98 16.55
N ARG A 287 -4.73 -25.21 15.43
CA ARG A 287 -3.30 -24.94 15.23
C ARG A 287 -3.11 -23.48 14.76
N PHE A 288 -3.54 -22.52 15.56
CA PHE A 288 -3.60 -21.09 15.17
C PHE A 288 -2.24 -20.48 14.83
N LYS A 289 -1.17 -20.87 15.54
CA LYS A 289 0.18 -20.37 15.25
C LYS A 289 0.66 -20.78 13.84
N GLU A 290 0.36 -22.02 13.46
CA GLU A 290 0.66 -22.51 12.10
C GLU A 290 -0.20 -21.79 11.06
N ALA A 291 -1.47 -21.52 11.34
CA ALA A 291 -2.33 -20.72 10.46
C ALA A 291 -1.76 -19.30 10.24
N GLN A 292 -1.25 -18.66 11.29
CA GLN A 292 -0.58 -17.36 11.19
C GLN A 292 0.68 -17.42 10.34
N ASP A 293 1.50 -18.47 10.50
CA ASP A 293 2.73 -18.64 9.73
C ASP A 293 2.42 -18.92 8.25
N LEU A 294 1.38 -19.72 7.94
CA LEU A 294 0.91 -20.01 6.58
C LEU A 294 0.29 -18.80 5.85
N ARG A 295 -0.22 -17.80 6.57
CA ARG A 295 -0.67 -16.51 6.00
C ARG A 295 0.50 -15.63 5.52
N GLY A 296 1.73 -15.96 5.92
CA GLY A 296 2.95 -15.27 5.51
C GLY A 296 3.43 -14.20 6.47
N ARG A 297 4.70 -13.77 6.29
CA ARG A 297 5.40 -12.86 7.21
C ARG A 297 4.75 -11.47 7.30
N SER A 298 4.13 -11.00 6.22
CA SER A 298 3.43 -9.71 6.21
C SER A 298 2.26 -9.69 7.21
N PHE A 299 1.42 -10.73 7.20
CA PHE A 299 0.30 -10.88 8.13
C PHE A 299 0.80 -10.95 9.58
N LYS A 300 1.80 -11.80 9.85
CA LYS A 300 2.41 -11.94 11.18
C LYS A 300 3.02 -10.64 11.68
N SER A 301 3.76 -9.94 10.84
CA SER A 301 4.36 -8.64 11.19
C SER A 301 3.30 -7.59 11.52
N ASN A 302 2.17 -7.59 10.80
CA ASN A 302 1.05 -6.71 11.10
C ASN A 302 0.41 -7.08 12.45
N LEU A 303 0.22 -8.36 12.73
CA LEU A 303 -0.34 -8.86 14.00
C LEU A 303 0.57 -8.50 15.18
N GLU A 304 1.87 -8.71 15.07
CA GLU A 304 2.87 -8.34 16.09
C GLU A 304 2.88 -6.84 16.34
N THR A 305 2.84 -6.03 15.26
CA THR A 305 2.77 -4.56 15.35
C THR A 305 1.49 -4.12 16.07
N TYR A 306 0.35 -4.73 15.74
CA TYR A 306 -0.93 -4.43 16.38
C TYR A 306 -0.89 -4.79 17.86
N ILE A 307 -0.43 -6.00 18.21
CA ILE A 307 -0.33 -6.45 19.60
C ILE A 307 0.59 -5.52 20.40
N ARG A 308 1.71 -5.08 19.81
CA ARG A 308 2.63 -4.13 20.46
C ARG A 308 1.95 -2.79 20.74
N LEU A 309 1.28 -2.20 19.76
CA LEU A 309 0.68 -0.87 19.87
C LEU A 309 -0.65 -0.85 20.66
N SER A 310 -1.35 -1.98 20.72
CA SER A 310 -2.63 -2.09 21.40
C SER A 310 -2.49 -2.26 22.91
N LYS A 311 -1.28 -2.49 23.45
CA LYS A 311 -1.05 -2.59 24.90
C LYS A 311 -1.20 -1.21 25.55
N LEU A 312 -2.25 -1.06 26.38
CA LEU A 312 -2.61 0.15 27.15
C LEU A 312 -1.48 0.81 27.94
N ARG A 313 -0.69 -0.04 28.60
CA ARG A 313 0.48 0.28 29.40
C ARG A 313 1.31 -0.98 29.35
N PRO A 314 2.37 -1.04 28.55
CA PRO A 314 3.29 -2.14 28.68
C PRO A 314 3.86 -2.11 30.10
N LYS A 315 3.96 -3.26 30.75
CA LYS A 315 5.19 -3.50 31.52
C LYS A 315 6.33 -3.21 30.54
N LEU A 316 7.31 -2.41 30.95
CA LEU A 316 8.47 -2.11 30.10
C LEU A 316 8.87 -3.41 29.39
N LEU A 317 8.92 -3.39 28.05
CA LEU A 317 9.24 -4.60 27.28
C LEU A 317 10.65 -5.09 27.63
N SER A 318 11.50 -4.16 28.05
CA SER A 318 12.78 -4.36 28.68
C SER A 318 12.68 -4.18 30.20
N ASN A 319 13.34 -5.02 31.01
CA ASN A 319 13.52 -4.73 32.44
C ASN A 319 14.43 -3.51 32.70
N LYS A 320 14.99 -2.89 31.64
CA LYS A 320 15.82 -1.70 31.71
C LYS A 320 14.96 -0.46 31.45
N GLN A 321 14.99 0.48 32.39
CA GLN A 321 14.40 1.80 32.20
C GLN A 321 15.43 2.67 31.45
N TYR A 322 15.26 2.84 30.15
CA TYR A 322 16.13 3.71 29.35
C TYR A 322 15.80 5.18 29.61
N SER A 323 16.58 5.87 30.42
CA SER A 323 16.46 7.33 30.60
C SER A 323 17.01 8.11 29.39
N ASN A 324 16.90 7.58 28.18
CA ASN A 324 17.40 8.21 26.95
C ASN A 324 16.29 9.02 26.28
N ASN A 325 16.65 10.21 25.80
CA ASN A 325 15.75 11.13 25.11
C ASN A 325 15.84 10.92 23.60
N VAL A 326 14.73 10.61 22.94
CA VAL A 326 14.63 10.48 21.49
C VAL A 326 13.80 11.62 20.93
N ALA A 327 14.35 12.37 19.98
CA ALA A 327 13.66 13.45 19.31
C ALA A 327 13.02 12.98 17.99
N ILE A 328 11.83 13.52 17.70
CA ILE A 328 11.09 13.31 16.47
C ILE A 328 10.89 14.68 15.80
N ILE A 329 11.16 14.77 14.52
CA ILE A 329 11.09 16.02 13.76
C ILE A 329 10.56 15.76 12.34
N ASN A 330 9.74 16.69 11.83
CA ASN A 330 9.27 16.67 10.45
C ASN A 330 10.03 17.69 9.60
N VAL A 331 10.51 17.27 8.43
CA VAL A 331 11.31 18.11 7.53
C VAL A 331 10.87 17.93 6.08
N GLY A 332 10.47 19.01 5.43
CA GLY A 332 9.98 19.04 4.04
C GLY A 332 8.52 19.45 3.95
N SER A 333 7.86 19.05 2.87
CA SER A 333 6.42 19.27 2.66
C SER A 333 5.58 18.25 3.45
N PRO A 334 4.36 18.60 3.90
CA PRO A 334 3.47 17.65 4.55
C PRO A 334 3.03 16.53 3.60
N ALA A 335 2.78 15.35 4.16
CA ALA A 335 2.37 14.15 3.43
C ALA A 335 1.39 13.31 4.26
N GLY A 336 0.46 12.62 3.60
CA GLY A 336 -0.51 11.74 4.28
C GLY A 336 0.19 10.60 5.02
N GLY A 337 -0.09 10.42 6.31
CA GLY A 337 0.43 9.31 7.13
C GLY A 337 1.60 9.68 8.05
N VAL A 338 2.18 10.89 7.92
CA VAL A 338 3.24 11.37 8.82
C VAL A 338 2.81 11.34 10.29
N ASN A 339 1.59 11.75 10.60
CA ASN A 339 1.05 11.71 11.96
C ASN A 339 0.86 10.28 12.49
N ALA A 340 0.56 9.31 11.61
CA ALA A 340 0.50 7.90 11.97
C ALA A 340 1.90 7.34 12.31
N ALA A 341 2.93 7.73 11.55
CA ALA A 341 4.32 7.40 11.88
C ALA A 341 4.69 7.96 13.26
N ILE A 342 4.47 9.25 13.51
CA ILE A 342 4.78 9.88 14.81
C ILE A 342 4.06 9.17 15.96
N ARG A 343 2.76 8.89 15.81
CA ARG A 343 1.99 8.13 16.82
C ARG A 343 2.67 6.81 17.15
N SER A 344 3.02 6.04 16.13
CA SER A 344 3.63 4.71 16.33
C SER A 344 5.02 4.80 16.95
N ILE A 345 5.82 5.81 16.59
CA ILE A 345 7.14 6.07 17.18
C ILE A 345 7.01 6.43 18.66
N VAL A 346 6.12 7.37 18.99
CA VAL A 346 5.90 7.81 20.38
C VAL A 346 5.43 6.63 21.24
N ARG A 347 4.38 5.92 20.79
CA ARG A 347 3.85 4.78 21.57
C ARG A 347 4.89 3.67 21.70
N SER A 348 5.55 3.27 20.61
CA SER A 348 6.58 2.23 20.67
C SER A 348 7.77 2.66 21.53
N GLY A 349 8.22 3.91 21.45
CA GLY A 349 9.33 4.41 22.26
C GLY A 349 9.02 4.42 23.76
N LEU A 350 7.81 4.86 24.13
CA LEU A 350 7.33 4.78 25.52
C LEU A 350 7.23 3.32 26.00
N CYS A 351 6.88 2.37 25.13
CA CYS A 351 6.85 0.94 25.48
C CYS A 351 8.25 0.38 25.80
N GLU A 352 9.27 0.90 25.15
CA GLU A 352 10.67 0.57 25.39
C GLU A 352 11.24 1.39 26.57
N GLY A 353 10.49 2.32 27.15
CA GLY A 353 10.91 3.13 28.30
C GLY A 353 11.66 4.41 27.95
N LEU A 354 11.71 4.80 26.68
CA LEU A 354 12.38 6.02 26.20
C LEU A 354 11.56 7.28 26.53
N ASN A 355 12.25 8.41 26.69
CA ASN A 355 11.61 9.73 26.74
C ASN A 355 11.44 10.27 25.32
N MET A 356 10.20 10.50 24.91
CA MET A 356 9.89 10.92 23.53
C MET A 356 9.69 12.43 23.46
N PHE A 357 10.48 13.11 22.64
CA PHE A 357 10.39 14.55 22.40
C PHE A 357 9.96 14.82 20.96
N ALA A 358 9.05 15.76 20.77
CA ALA A 358 8.70 16.30 19.47
C ALA A 358 9.30 17.70 19.31
N ILE A 359 9.95 17.89 18.16
CA ILE A 359 10.44 19.18 17.70
C ILE A 359 9.38 19.73 16.73
N PHE A 360 8.76 20.83 17.10
CA PHE A 360 7.79 21.52 16.26
C PHE A 360 8.50 22.41 15.24
N ASP A 361 7.88 22.61 14.08
CA ASP A 361 8.33 23.52 13.01
C ASP A 361 9.77 23.25 12.53
N GLY A 362 10.15 21.98 12.44
CA GLY A 362 11.43 21.57 11.87
C GLY A 362 12.65 22.12 12.62
N PHE A 363 13.76 22.34 11.90
CA PHE A 363 15.01 22.80 12.51
C PHE A 363 14.93 24.25 13.01
N GLU A 364 14.10 25.10 12.39
CA GLU A 364 13.91 26.47 12.89
C GLU A 364 13.23 26.45 14.26
N GLY A 365 12.20 25.61 14.43
CA GLY A 365 11.57 25.43 15.72
C GLY A 365 12.49 24.82 16.77
N LEU A 366 13.42 23.92 16.40
CA LEU A 366 14.47 23.45 17.31
C LEU A 366 15.31 24.61 17.85
N ILE A 367 15.77 25.52 16.97
CA ILE A 367 16.55 26.69 17.38
C ILE A 367 15.73 27.61 18.29
N ASN A 368 14.43 27.73 18.03
CA ASN A 368 13.48 28.50 18.81
C ASN A 368 12.95 27.76 20.07
N ASN A 369 13.59 26.67 20.49
CA ASN A 369 13.22 25.87 21.66
C ASN A 369 11.76 25.33 21.64
N GLN A 370 11.20 25.07 20.45
CA GLN A 370 9.87 24.48 20.28
C GLN A 370 9.93 22.94 20.44
N VAL A 371 10.44 22.48 21.58
CA VAL A 371 10.60 21.06 21.90
C VAL A 371 9.66 20.68 23.03
N LYS A 372 8.83 19.65 22.84
CA LYS A 372 7.89 19.17 23.86
C LYS A 372 7.99 17.68 24.08
N ASN A 373 7.92 17.26 25.33
CA ASN A 373 7.79 15.85 25.69
C ASN A 373 6.39 15.36 25.31
N LEU A 374 6.31 14.23 24.60
CA LEU A 374 5.06 13.60 24.20
C LEU A 374 4.76 12.40 25.11
N GLN A 375 3.52 12.37 25.57
CA GLN A 375 2.96 11.28 26.36
C GLN A 375 2.08 10.39 25.49
N TRP A 376 1.70 9.22 26.02
CA TRP A 376 0.83 8.27 25.31
C TRP A 376 -0.43 8.93 24.74
N THR A 377 -1.05 9.80 25.54
CA THR A 377 -2.30 10.49 25.21
C THR A 377 -2.11 11.66 24.26
N SER A 378 -0.88 12.18 24.10
CA SER A 378 -0.56 13.31 23.23
C SER A 378 -0.79 13.01 21.75
N VAL A 379 -0.70 11.73 21.36
CA VAL A 379 -0.82 11.27 19.96
C VAL A 379 -2.12 10.51 19.66
N ASN A 380 -3.12 10.64 20.53
CA ASN A 380 -4.42 9.99 20.34
C ASN A 380 -5.15 10.52 19.11
N GLY A 381 -5.64 9.61 18.25
CA GLY A 381 -6.37 9.96 17.04
C GLY A 381 -5.50 10.49 15.88
N TRP A 382 -4.17 10.57 16.04
CA TRP A 382 -3.28 11.12 15.01
C TRP A 382 -3.20 10.24 13.75
N SER A 383 -3.59 8.97 13.83
CA SER A 383 -3.51 8.03 12.70
C SER A 383 -4.36 8.44 11.49
N SER A 384 -5.51 9.09 11.72
CA SER A 384 -6.43 9.49 10.66
C SER A 384 -6.23 10.93 10.16
N ILE A 385 -5.33 11.70 10.78
CA ILE A 385 -5.17 13.12 10.50
C ILE A 385 -4.14 13.32 9.39
N GLY A 386 -4.53 14.03 8.32
CA GLY A 386 -3.62 14.48 7.26
C GLY A 386 -2.68 15.62 7.70
N GLY A 387 -1.83 16.09 6.79
CA GLY A 387 -0.90 17.18 7.09
C GLY A 387 0.17 16.80 8.11
N SER A 388 0.68 17.79 8.86
CA SER A 388 1.71 17.61 9.89
C SER A 388 1.32 18.35 11.17
N ILE A 389 1.03 17.61 12.25
CA ILE A 389 0.68 18.22 13.56
C ILE A 389 1.90 18.90 14.20
N LEU A 390 3.10 18.38 13.96
CA LEU A 390 4.33 19.01 14.46
C LEU A 390 4.70 20.28 13.66
N GLY A 391 3.98 20.61 12.60
CA GLY A 391 4.49 21.54 11.59
C GLY A 391 5.55 20.88 10.73
N SER A 392 5.82 21.41 9.55
CA SER A 392 6.85 20.88 8.65
C SER A 392 7.42 22.01 7.82
N GLN A 393 8.75 22.07 7.74
CA GLN A 393 9.46 23.12 7.03
C GLN A 393 10.52 22.53 6.10
N LYS A 394 10.81 23.23 5.00
CA LYS A 394 11.86 22.84 4.05
C LYS A 394 13.27 23.26 4.47
N ALA A 395 13.43 23.94 5.61
CA ALA A 395 14.76 24.34 6.07
C ALA A 395 15.55 23.09 6.55
N THR A 396 16.74 22.89 5.98
CA THR A 396 17.63 21.79 6.36
C THR A 396 18.48 22.14 7.58
N ALA A 397 19.07 21.14 8.22
CA ALA A 397 19.97 21.32 9.36
C ALA A 397 21.12 22.32 9.04
N ALA A 398 21.73 22.20 7.85
CA ALA A 398 22.77 23.13 7.43
C ALA A 398 22.28 24.55 7.17
N LYS A 399 21.06 24.70 6.63
CA LYS A 399 20.48 26.04 6.35
C LYS A 399 20.27 26.83 7.63
N VAL A 400 19.85 26.18 8.71
CA VAL A 400 19.61 26.84 10.01
C VAL A 400 20.91 26.97 10.83
N GLY A 401 21.88 26.10 10.58
CA GLY A 401 23.24 26.15 11.12
C GLY A 401 23.57 24.95 12.00
N LEU A 402 24.47 24.09 11.53
CA LEU A 402 24.81 22.81 12.18
C LEU A 402 25.31 22.98 13.62
N THR A 403 26.15 23.98 13.90
CA THR A 403 26.64 24.25 15.26
C THR A 403 25.49 24.54 16.23
N LYS A 404 24.52 25.37 15.82
CA LYS A 404 23.36 25.71 16.64
C LYS A 404 22.46 24.49 16.86
N VAL A 405 22.28 23.67 15.83
CA VAL A 405 21.53 22.40 15.93
C VAL A 405 22.22 21.49 16.95
N ALA A 406 23.54 21.31 16.87
CA ALA A 406 24.31 20.51 17.83
C ALA A 406 24.17 21.04 19.28
N GLU A 407 24.30 22.35 19.48
CA GLU A 407 24.09 22.99 20.78
C GLU A 407 22.71 22.69 21.36
N LYS A 408 21.66 22.81 20.54
CA LYS A 408 20.28 22.50 20.96
C LYS A 408 20.07 21.03 21.29
N LEU A 409 20.64 20.11 20.50
CA LEU A 409 20.59 18.67 20.83
C LEU A 409 21.27 18.38 22.16
N ARG A 410 22.37 19.06 22.48
CA ARG A 410 23.05 18.97 23.77
C ARG A 410 22.20 19.53 24.91
N GLU A 411 21.61 20.71 24.73
CA GLU A 411 20.74 21.36 25.73
C GLU A 411 19.56 20.46 26.14
N HIS A 412 18.94 19.78 25.18
CA HIS A 412 17.82 18.86 25.43
C HIS A 412 18.25 17.42 25.76
N ASN A 413 19.57 17.17 25.84
CA ASN A 413 20.17 15.87 26.10
C ASN A 413 19.63 14.76 25.16
N ILE A 414 19.57 15.03 23.86
CA ILE A 414 19.02 14.11 22.85
C ILE A 414 20.04 13.02 22.51
N HIS A 415 19.58 11.76 22.57
CA HIS A 415 20.40 10.56 22.38
C HIS A 415 20.13 9.84 21.05
N ALA A 416 19.04 10.19 20.35
CA ALA A 416 18.74 9.74 19.00
C ALA A 416 17.73 10.71 18.36
N ILE A 417 17.73 10.79 17.03
CA ILE A 417 16.76 11.58 16.27
C ILE A 417 16.14 10.74 15.16
N ILE A 418 14.81 10.78 15.08
CA ILE A 418 14.03 10.20 13.99
C ILE A 418 13.45 11.37 13.18
N ILE A 419 13.92 11.52 11.94
CA ILE A 419 13.51 12.58 11.02
C ILE A 419 12.52 11.98 10.03
N ILE A 420 11.31 12.52 9.97
CA ILE A 420 10.29 12.09 9.01
C ILE A 420 10.15 13.17 7.94
N GLY A 421 10.24 12.79 6.67
CA GLY A 421 10.04 13.77 5.62
C GLY A 421 10.65 13.42 4.27
N GLY A 422 10.67 14.42 3.40
CA GLY A 422 11.08 14.27 2.01
C GLY A 422 12.58 14.33 1.82
N TYR A 423 13.00 14.80 0.66
CA TYR A 423 14.42 14.91 0.33
C TYR A 423 15.18 15.86 1.29
N GLU A 424 14.55 16.92 1.81
CA GLU A 424 15.18 17.77 2.83
C GLU A 424 15.48 17.03 4.15
N ALA A 425 14.66 16.03 4.53
CA ALA A 425 14.93 15.18 5.69
C ALA A 425 16.17 14.31 5.44
N TYR A 426 16.21 13.63 4.28
CA TYR A 426 17.37 12.86 3.81
C TYR A 426 18.66 13.72 3.82
N LEU A 427 18.60 14.90 3.21
CA LEU A 427 19.72 15.81 3.12
C LEU A 427 20.17 16.29 4.51
N SER A 428 19.24 16.52 5.43
CA SER A 428 19.58 16.93 6.80
C SER A 428 20.31 15.83 7.57
N VAL A 429 19.89 14.56 7.43
CA VAL A 429 20.62 13.42 8.00
C VAL A 429 22.03 13.33 7.41
N LEU A 430 22.17 13.47 6.09
CA LEU A 430 23.47 13.46 5.42
C LEU A 430 24.39 14.59 5.93
N GLN A 431 23.86 15.81 6.06
CA GLN A 431 24.61 16.96 6.57
C GLN A 431 25.08 16.76 8.02
N MET A 432 24.22 16.21 8.87
CA MET A 432 24.57 15.87 10.25
C MET A 432 25.63 14.76 10.31
N TYR A 433 25.49 13.73 9.46
CA TYR A 433 26.46 12.63 9.33
C TYR A 433 27.84 13.12 8.89
N ASP A 434 27.93 13.88 7.80
CA ASP A 434 29.18 14.42 7.24
C ASP A 434 29.91 15.36 8.25
N THR A 435 29.20 15.85 9.27
CA THR A 435 29.74 16.78 10.28
C THR A 435 29.99 16.13 11.65
N ARG A 436 29.87 14.80 11.77
CA ARG A 436 30.12 14.05 13.02
C ARG A 436 31.54 14.22 13.59
N SER A 437 32.53 14.51 12.74
CA SER A 437 33.91 14.77 13.16
C SER A 437 34.07 16.09 13.91
N LYS A 438 33.18 17.06 13.67
CA LYS A 438 33.20 18.39 14.29
C LYS A 438 32.23 18.53 15.47
N HIS A 439 31.14 17.75 15.47
CA HIS A 439 30.11 17.78 16.50
C HIS A 439 29.83 16.37 17.02
N ILE A 440 30.26 16.10 18.25
CA ILE A 440 30.02 14.81 18.92
C ILE A 440 28.51 14.56 19.16
N GLU A 441 27.71 15.63 19.20
CA GLU A 441 26.26 15.59 19.34
C GLU A 441 25.56 14.91 18.16
N PHE A 442 26.21 14.83 16.99
CA PHE A 442 25.69 14.10 15.83
C PHE A 442 26.13 12.63 15.81
N GLN A 443 27.02 12.21 16.72
CA GLN A 443 27.40 10.81 16.92
C GLN A 443 26.34 10.08 17.75
N ILE A 444 25.08 10.21 17.33
CA ILE A 444 23.90 9.54 17.85
C ILE A 444 23.19 8.84 16.68
N PRO A 445 22.26 7.90 16.94
CA PRO A 445 21.41 7.33 15.89
C PRO A 445 20.60 8.42 15.17
N LEU A 446 20.77 8.50 13.85
CA LEU A 446 20.03 9.35 12.93
C LEU A 446 19.22 8.45 11.99
N VAL A 447 17.90 8.43 12.12
CA VAL A 447 17.03 7.61 11.25
C VAL A 447 16.12 8.51 10.45
N CYS A 448 16.20 8.43 9.12
CA CYS A 448 15.27 9.09 8.20
C CYS A 448 14.14 8.13 7.84
N ILE A 449 12.89 8.56 8.00
CA ILE A 449 11.70 7.87 7.46
C ILE A 449 11.19 8.70 6.27
N PRO A 450 11.28 8.17 5.04
CA PRO A 450 10.80 8.86 3.84
C PRO A 450 9.30 9.16 3.88
N ALA A 451 8.96 10.44 3.79
CA ALA A 451 7.58 10.93 3.71
C ALA A 451 7.47 12.12 2.74
N THR A 452 6.91 11.87 1.57
CA THR A 452 6.72 12.86 0.51
C THR A 452 5.72 12.31 -0.51
N ILE A 453 4.93 13.18 -1.13
CA ILE A 453 4.04 12.75 -2.21
C ILE A 453 4.82 12.36 -3.47
N SER A 454 5.99 12.96 -3.68
CA SER A 454 6.77 12.82 -4.92
C SER A 454 7.46 11.46 -5.08
N ASN A 455 7.60 10.71 -3.98
CA ASN A 455 8.36 9.47 -3.95
C ASN A 455 9.81 9.60 -4.46
N ASN A 456 10.48 10.70 -4.10
CA ASN A 456 11.80 11.07 -4.61
C ASN A 456 12.94 10.92 -3.57
N VAL A 457 12.71 10.17 -2.49
CA VAL A 457 13.73 9.94 -1.47
C VAL A 457 14.50 8.65 -1.80
N PRO A 458 15.83 8.68 -1.88
CA PRO A 458 16.64 7.49 -2.15
C PRO A 458 16.55 6.47 -1.01
N GLY A 459 16.72 5.19 -1.35
CA GLY A 459 16.70 4.09 -0.38
C GLY A 459 15.32 3.51 -0.07
N THR A 460 14.28 3.94 -0.78
CA THR A 460 12.95 3.33 -0.70
C THR A 460 12.23 3.31 -2.04
N GLU A 461 11.40 2.29 -2.25
CA GLU A 461 10.45 2.22 -3.37
C GLU A 461 9.15 3.00 -3.09
N PHE A 462 8.80 3.22 -1.82
CA PHE A 462 7.58 3.89 -1.38
C PHE A 462 7.86 4.78 -0.18
N SER A 463 7.56 6.07 -0.34
CA SER A 463 7.53 7.05 0.76
C SER A 463 6.11 7.24 1.27
N ILE A 464 6.00 7.58 2.56
CA ILE A 464 4.73 7.87 3.21
C ILE A 464 4.07 9.07 2.53
N GLY A 465 2.80 8.90 2.12
CA GLY A 465 1.95 9.92 1.51
C GLY A 465 1.87 9.82 -0.01
N ALA A 466 2.73 9.03 -0.64
CA ALA A 466 2.71 8.84 -2.09
C ALA A 466 1.43 8.12 -2.55
N ASP A 467 0.93 7.13 -1.80
CA ASP A 467 -0.30 6.42 -2.13
C ASP A 467 -1.56 7.29 -1.92
N THR A 468 -1.59 8.06 -0.84
CA THR A 468 -2.64 9.06 -0.59
C THR A 468 -2.73 10.04 -1.77
N ALA A 469 -1.58 10.57 -2.21
CA ALA A 469 -1.53 11.51 -3.32
C ALA A 469 -1.98 10.89 -4.64
N LEU A 470 -1.48 9.68 -4.91
CA LEU A 470 -1.83 8.95 -6.11
C LEU A 470 -3.34 8.68 -6.20
N ASN A 471 -3.97 8.26 -5.10
CA ASN A 471 -5.42 8.06 -5.05
C ASN A 471 -6.20 9.36 -5.31
N GLU A 472 -5.76 10.50 -4.79
CA GLU A 472 -6.41 11.79 -5.07
C GLU A 472 -6.27 12.21 -6.53
N ILE A 473 -5.08 12.05 -7.12
CA ILE A 473 -4.87 12.32 -8.56
C ILE A 473 -5.80 11.45 -9.40
N VAL A 474 -5.87 10.13 -9.12
CA VAL A 474 -6.73 9.20 -9.86
C VAL A 474 -8.21 9.56 -9.73
N LYS A 475 -8.68 9.94 -8.53
CA LYS A 475 -10.07 10.42 -8.33
C LYS A 475 -10.36 11.68 -9.15
N ILE A 476 -9.42 12.63 -9.21
CA ILE A 476 -9.58 13.85 -10.01
C ILE A 476 -9.57 13.51 -11.51
N CYS A 477 -8.66 12.64 -11.95
CA CYS A 477 -8.61 12.13 -13.32
C CYS A 477 -9.94 11.48 -13.73
N ASP A 478 -10.58 10.69 -12.86
CA ASP A 478 -11.89 10.09 -13.13
C ASP A 478 -12.99 11.15 -13.32
N LYS A 479 -13.02 12.18 -12.47
CA LYS A 479 -13.97 13.31 -12.61
C LYS A 479 -13.74 14.08 -13.92
N ILE A 480 -12.48 14.30 -14.29
CA ILE A 480 -12.11 14.97 -15.54
C ILE A 480 -12.49 14.11 -16.75
N LYS A 481 -12.24 12.80 -16.70
CA LYS A 481 -12.66 11.85 -17.74
C LYS A 481 -14.17 11.88 -17.96
N GLN A 482 -14.96 11.96 -16.88
CA GLN A 482 -16.42 12.09 -16.96
C GLN A 482 -16.82 13.40 -17.65
N SER A 483 -16.18 14.52 -17.32
CA SER A 483 -16.40 15.81 -17.99
C SER A 483 -16.06 15.76 -19.49
N ALA A 484 -14.94 15.12 -19.85
CA ALA A 484 -14.52 14.93 -21.24
C ALA A 484 -15.52 14.08 -22.05
N GLN A 485 -16.10 13.03 -21.44
CA GLN A 485 -17.12 12.20 -22.06
C GLN A 485 -18.40 12.99 -22.35
N GLY A 486 -18.81 13.88 -21.45
CA GLY A 486 -20.02 14.70 -21.62
C GLY A 486 -19.92 15.71 -22.76
N SER A 487 -18.75 16.33 -22.95
CA SER A 487 -18.56 17.36 -23.99
C SER A 487 -18.26 16.82 -25.38
N LYS A 488 -17.91 15.51 -25.50
CA LYS A 488 -17.40 14.82 -26.70
C LYS A 488 -16.15 15.47 -27.32
N ARG A 489 -15.19 14.65 -27.78
CA ARG A 489 -13.96 15.11 -28.47
C ARG A 489 -13.17 16.15 -27.67
N ARG A 490 -12.87 15.82 -26.41
CA ARG A 490 -12.09 16.68 -25.50
C ARG A 490 -10.89 15.95 -24.92
N ILE A 491 -9.78 16.67 -24.85
CA ILE A 491 -8.50 16.23 -24.28
C ILE A 491 -8.19 17.09 -23.07
N PHE A 492 -7.68 16.46 -22.02
CA PHE A 492 -7.18 17.17 -20.84
C PHE A 492 -5.69 16.91 -20.66
N VAL A 493 -4.93 17.98 -20.44
CA VAL A 493 -3.54 17.95 -19.97
C VAL A 493 -3.57 18.21 -18.47
N ILE A 494 -3.20 17.22 -17.67
CA ILE A 494 -3.21 17.29 -16.21
C ILE A 494 -1.79 17.45 -15.70
N GLU A 495 -1.53 18.57 -15.03
CA GLU A 495 -0.25 18.78 -14.37
C GLU A 495 -0.26 18.18 -12.96
N THR A 496 0.72 17.32 -12.71
CA THR A 496 0.98 16.66 -11.42
C THR A 496 2.24 17.23 -10.78
N MET A 497 2.26 17.23 -9.45
CA MET A 497 3.47 17.57 -8.69
C MET A 497 4.48 16.42 -8.78
N GLY A 498 5.69 16.65 -8.28
CA GLY A 498 6.70 15.59 -8.15
C GLY A 498 8.13 16.11 -8.12
N GLY A 499 8.35 17.42 -8.25
CA GLY A 499 9.64 17.95 -8.67
C GLY A 499 10.05 17.28 -9.98
N TYR A 500 11.31 16.88 -10.08
CA TYR A 500 11.84 16.11 -11.20
C TYR A 500 11.48 14.61 -11.19
N CYS A 501 10.79 14.13 -10.15
CA CYS A 501 10.37 12.72 -10.08
C CYS A 501 9.00 12.51 -10.75
N GLY A 502 8.98 11.77 -11.85
CA GLY A 502 7.80 11.44 -12.65
C GLY A 502 6.87 10.36 -12.06
N TYR A 503 7.09 9.92 -10.82
CA TYR A 503 6.33 8.83 -10.18
C TYR A 503 4.82 9.09 -10.20
N LEU A 504 4.37 10.24 -9.70
CA LEU A 504 2.95 10.57 -9.63
C LEU A 504 2.32 10.64 -11.02
N ALA A 505 2.97 11.30 -11.97
CA ALA A 505 2.50 11.40 -13.36
C ALA A 505 2.35 10.00 -13.99
N THR A 506 3.37 9.16 -13.89
CA THR A 506 3.39 7.84 -14.53
C THR A 506 2.39 6.89 -13.89
N MET A 507 2.40 6.78 -12.56
CA MET A 507 1.52 5.84 -11.86
C MET A 507 0.05 6.25 -11.97
N ALA A 508 -0.24 7.56 -11.92
CA ALA A 508 -1.60 8.04 -12.10
C ALA A 508 -2.08 7.87 -13.54
N ALA A 509 -1.19 8.01 -14.52
CA ALA A 509 -1.48 7.77 -15.92
C ALA A 509 -1.86 6.31 -16.17
N LEU A 510 -1.07 5.38 -15.63
CA LEU A 510 -1.35 3.94 -15.70
C LEU A 510 -2.68 3.60 -15.02
N ALA A 511 -2.89 4.08 -13.79
CA ALA A 511 -4.13 3.85 -13.04
C ALA A 511 -5.36 4.50 -13.70
N SER A 512 -5.17 5.58 -14.46
CA SER A 512 -6.26 6.32 -15.10
C SER A 512 -6.55 5.88 -16.54
N GLY A 513 -5.68 5.06 -17.14
CA GLY A 513 -5.70 4.79 -18.58
C GLY A 513 -5.54 6.08 -19.38
N ALA A 514 -4.50 6.85 -19.04
CA ALA A 514 -4.09 8.02 -19.80
C ALA A 514 -3.38 7.60 -21.09
N ASP A 515 -3.39 8.50 -22.07
CA ASP A 515 -2.77 8.30 -23.38
C ASP A 515 -1.26 8.47 -23.32
N GLN A 516 -0.79 9.41 -22.50
CA GLN A 516 0.63 9.69 -22.34
C GLN A 516 0.89 10.31 -20.97
N ALA A 517 2.11 10.15 -20.46
CA ALA A 517 2.61 10.89 -19.32
C ALA A 517 3.99 11.48 -19.63
N TYR A 518 4.13 12.79 -19.59
CA TYR A 518 5.40 13.48 -19.76
C TYR A 518 6.12 13.62 -18.43
N ILE A 519 7.37 13.18 -18.38
CA ILE A 519 8.20 13.15 -17.16
C ILE A 519 9.62 13.62 -17.49
N TYR A 520 10.41 13.97 -16.47
CA TYR A 520 11.78 14.42 -16.66
C TYR A 520 12.71 13.27 -17.05
N GLU A 521 12.47 12.09 -16.48
CA GLU A 521 13.29 10.89 -16.68
C GLU A 521 13.25 10.34 -18.13
N GLU A 522 12.23 10.69 -18.89
CA GLU A 522 12.07 10.33 -20.31
C GLU A 522 11.97 11.62 -21.13
N PRO A 523 13.11 12.17 -21.60
CA PRO A 523 13.13 13.38 -22.41
C PRO A 523 12.29 13.20 -23.67
N PHE A 524 11.53 14.24 -24.02
CA PHE A 524 10.68 14.28 -25.18
C PHE A 524 10.91 15.56 -25.98
N THR A 525 10.66 15.49 -27.28
CA THR A 525 10.89 16.56 -28.25
C THR A 525 9.56 17.05 -28.83
N ILE A 526 9.61 18.14 -29.60
CA ILE A 526 8.44 18.58 -30.36
C ILE A 526 7.91 17.52 -31.33
N LYS A 527 8.79 16.64 -31.84
CA LYS A 527 8.37 15.54 -32.72
C LYS A 527 7.50 14.54 -31.97
N ASP A 528 7.89 14.15 -30.77
CA ASP A 528 7.10 13.25 -29.93
C ASP A 528 5.73 13.85 -29.60
N LEU A 529 5.67 15.16 -29.35
CA LEU A 529 4.41 15.87 -29.12
C LEU A 529 3.50 15.85 -30.36
N ILE A 530 4.07 16.02 -31.55
CA ILE A 530 3.33 15.93 -32.83
C ILE A 530 2.82 14.50 -33.04
N ASP A 531 3.64 13.49 -32.79
CA ASP A 531 3.24 12.08 -32.90
C ASP A 531 2.07 11.76 -31.93
N ASP A 532 2.12 12.32 -30.71
CA ASP A 532 1.05 12.22 -29.73
C ASP A 532 -0.23 12.96 -30.19
N VAL A 533 -0.12 14.10 -30.88
CA VAL A 533 -1.27 14.77 -31.51
C VAL A 533 -1.91 13.87 -32.56
N ASP A 534 -1.12 13.29 -33.46
CA ASP A 534 -1.62 12.41 -34.52
C ASP A 534 -2.28 11.16 -33.97
N HIS A 535 -1.69 10.58 -32.92
CA HIS A 535 -2.29 9.48 -32.17
C HIS A 535 -3.68 9.87 -31.64
N LEU A 536 -3.78 11.03 -30.98
CA LEU A 536 -5.03 11.53 -30.41
C LEU A 536 -6.07 11.86 -31.50
N ARG A 537 -5.66 12.39 -32.66
CA ARG A 537 -6.55 12.63 -33.81
C ARG A 537 -7.18 11.32 -34.29
N LYS A 538 -6.37 10.29 -34.54
CA LYS A 538 -6.85 8.93 -34.92
C LYS A 538 -7.78 8.36 -33.86
N LYS A 539 -7.47 8.54 -32.58
CA LYS A 539 -8.31 8.08 -31.47
C LYS A 539 -9.72 8.69 -31.50
N MET A 540 -9.88 9.95 -31.91
CA MET A 540 -11.18 10.63 -31.97
C MET A 540 -12.13 10.09 -33.06
N GLU A 541 -11.61 9.34 -34.03
CA GLU A 541 -12.40 8.66 -35.06
C GLU A 541 -13.09 7.40 -34.52
N GLY A 542 -12.52 6.79 -33.48
CA GLY A 542 -13.05 5.60 -32.84
C GLY A 542 -14.22 5.86 -31.86
N ASN A 543 -14.55 4.81 -31.09
CA ASN A 543 -15.63 4.86 -30.10
C ASN A 543 -15.30 5.73 -28.89
N LEU A 544 -14.00 5.82 -28.51
CA LEU A 544 -13.57 6.56 -27.33
C LEU A 544 -13.11 7.98 -27.69
N LYS A 545 -14.06 8.92 -27.72
CA LYS A 545 -13.85 10.32 -28.12
C LYS A 545 -13.38 11.22 -26.96
N ARG A 546 -12.37 10.76 -26.20
CA ARG A 546 -11.72 11.53 -25.12
C ARG A 546 -10.21 11.27 -25.09
N GLY A 547 -9.44 12.28 -24.66
CA GLY A 547 -8.01 12.17 -24.42
C GLY A 547 -7.64 12.57 -23.00
N LEU A 548 -6.59 11.96 -22.44
CA LEU A 548 -6.06 12.28 -21.13
C LEU A 548 -4.53 12.20 -21.17
N LEU A 549 -3.86 13.30 -20.88
CA LEU A 549 -2.42 13.41 -20.85
C LEU A 549 -2.00 13.87 -19.46
N LEU A 550 -1.03 13.22 -18.86
CA LEU A 550 -0.43 13.69 -17.60
C LEU A 550 0.92 14.33 -17.89
N ARG A 551 1.27 15.36 -17.12
CA ARG A 551 2.57 16.02 -17.19
C ARG A 551 3.06 16.21 -15.76
N ASN A 552 4.28 15.79 -15.49
CA ASN A 552 4.98 16.19 -14.26
C ASN A 552 5.40 17.67 -14.37
N GLU A 553 5.30 18.43 -13.28
CA GLU A 553 5.53 19.88 -13.26
C GLU A 553 6.91 20.30 -13.82
N MET A 554 7.95 19.49 -13.57
CA MET A 554 9.33 19.71 -14.04
C MET A 554 9.72 18.79 -15.20
N ALA A 555 8.76 18.20 -15.91
CA ALA A 555 9.05 17.28 -17.02
C ALA A 555 9.92 17.92 -18.11
N ASN A 556 9.70 19.20 -18.39
CA ASN A 556 10.51 20.01 -19.30
C ASN A 556 10.27 21.49 -18.97
N GLU A 557 11.33 22.31 -19.03
CA GLU A 557 11.30 23.74 -18.73
C GLU A 557 10.48 24.54 -19.76
N HIS A 558 10.59 24.19 -21.05
CA HIS A 558 10.00 24.94 -22.15
C HIS A 558 8.66 24.35 -22.62
N TYR A 559 8.51 23.03 -22.55
CA TYR A 559 7.25 22.35 -22.86
C TYR A 559 6.33 22.35 -21.64
N THR A 560 5.83 23.55 -21.33
CA THR A 560 4.91 23.80 -20.22
C THR A 560 3.53 23.19 -20.48
N THR A 561 2.73 23.06 -19.42
CA THR A 561 1.33 22.62 -19.53
C THR A 561 0.55 23.50 -20.51
N ASP A 562 0.78 24.82 -20.48
CA ASP A 562 0.14 25.77 -21.37
C ASP A 562 0.62 25.60 -22.81
N PHE A 563 1.94 25.43 -23.02
CA PHE A 563 2.49 25.18 -24.35
C PHE A 563 1.88 23.91 -24.98
N ILE A 564 1.92 22.78 -24.26
CA ILE A 564 1.37 21.50 -24.75
C ILE A 564 -0.13 21.63 -25.02
N THR A 565 -0.86 22.34 -24.15
CA THR A 565 -2.29 22.57 -24.34
C THR A 565 -2.58 23.41 -25.58
N ASN A 566 -1.82 24.48 -25.81
CA ASN A 566 -1.98 25.34 -26.98
C ASN A 566 -1.62 24.61 -28.28
N LEU A 567 -0.55 23.81 -28.26
CA LEU A 567 -0.17 22.94 -29.39
C LEU A 567 -1.31 21.99 -29.75
N LEU A 568 -1.87 21.28 -28.77
CA LEU A 568 -3.01 20.38 -28.98
C LEU A 568 -4.26 21.12 -29.46
N GLN A 569 -4.49 22.34 -28.98
CA GLN A 569 -5.62 23.14 -29.45
C GLN A 569 -5.47 23.54 -30.91
N GLU A 570 -4.28 23.95 -31.35
CA GLU A 570 -4.00 24.40 -32.71
C GLU A 570 -4.00 23.23 -33.69
N GLU A 571 -3.20 22.20 -33.40
CA GLU A 571 -3.04 21.04 -34.27
C GLU A 571 -4.25 20.09 -34.23
N GLY A 572 -5.07 20.19 -33.18
CA GLY A 572 -6.33 19.46 -33.03
C GLY A 572 -7.55 20.15 -33.65
N LYS A 573 -7.41 21.35 -34.24
CA LYS A 573 -8.53 22.15 -34.76
C LYS A 573 -9.43 21.34 -35.70
N GLY A 574 -10.74 21.46 -35.47
CA GLY A 574 -11.77 20.71 -36.21
C GLY A 574 -11.95 19.25 -35.79
N VAL A 575 -11.01 18.67 -35.03
CA VAL A 575 -11.07 17.27 -34.56
C VAL A 575 -11.42 17.19 -33.08
N PHE A 576 -10.72 17.94 -32.22
CA PHE A 576 -10.97 17.96 -30.78
C PHE A 576 -10.63 19.31 -30.14
N SER A 577 -11.03 19.48 -28.88
CA SER A 577 -10.62 20.60 -28.02
C SER A 577 -9.69 20.13 -26.91
N ALA A 578 -8.71 20.95 -26.50
CA ALA A 578 -7.84 20.65 -25.38
C ALA A 578 -8.01 21.66 -24.23
N ARG A 579 -7.84 21.19 -22.98
CA ARG A 579 -7.89 21.99 -21.76
C ARG A 579 -6.80 21.52 -20.81
N SER A 580 -6.24 22.43 -20.02
CA SER A 580 -5.32 22.09 -18.94
C SER A 580 -6.05 22.03 -17.59
N ASN A 581 -5.48 21.26 -16.66
CA ASN A 581 -5.83 21.35 -15.26
C ASN A 581 -4.58 21.14 -14.39
N VAL A 582 -4.22 22.16 -13.61
CA VAL A 582 -3.09 22.08 -12.67
C VAL A 582 -3.64 21.67 -11.31
N LEU A 583 -3.33 20.45 -10.87
CA LEU A 583 -3.92 19.90 -9.65
C LEU A 583 -3.44 20.63 -8.39
N GLY A 584 -2.20 21.12 -8.40
CA GLY A 584 -1.59 21.81 -7.28
C GLY A 584 -1.66 21.00 -5.98
N HIS A 585 -1.91 21.69 -4.86
CA HIS A 585 -1.84 21.11 -3.53
C HIS A 585 -2.97 20.13 -3.19
N MET A 586 -4.02 20.01 -4.01
CA MET A 586 -5.06 18.99 -3.82
C MET A 586 -4.47 17.57 -3.81
N GLN A 587 -3.32 17.39 -4.45
CA GLN A 587 -2.58 16.13 -4.50
C GLN A 587 -2.02 15.70 -3.15
N GLN A 588 -1.89 16.58 -2.15
CA GLN A 588 -1.48 16.17 -0.80
C GLN A 588 -2.58 15.36 -0.09
N GLY A 589 -3.81 15.46 -0.59
CA GLY A 589 -4.98 14.82 -0.03
C GLY A 589 -5.45 15.39 1.30
N GLY A 590 -6.51 14.78 1.81
CA GLY A 590 -7.08 15.09 3.12
C GLY A 590 -6.69 14.04 4.13
N LEU A 591 -7.57 13.05 4.30
CA LEU A 591 -7.30 11.91 5.18
C LEU A 591 -6.33 10.94 4.47
N PRO A 592 -5.32 10.40 5.18
CA PRO A 592 -4.36 9.48 4.59
C PRO A 592 -5.03 8.15 4.20
N SER A 593 -4.52 7.52 3.16
CA SER A 593 -4.99 6.21 2.68
C SER A 593 -4.75 5.10 3.71
N PRO A 594 -5.48 3.97 3.63
CA PRO A 594 -5.24 2.82 4.49
C PRO A 594 -3.79 2.31 4.40
N PHE A 595 -3.23 2.28 3.19
CA PHE A 595 -1.84 1.91 2.95
C PHE A 595 -0.88 2.84 3.69
N ASP A 596 -0.98 4.15 3.51
CA ASP A 596 -0.08 5.11 4.16
C ASP A 596 -0.19 5.08 5.69
N ARG A 597 -1.39 4.88 6.25
CA ARG A 597 -1.58 4.73 7.71
C ARG A 597 -0.88 3.47 8.25
N ALA A 598 -1.12 2.32 7.63
CA ALA A 598 -0.54 1.04 8.05
C ALA A 598 0.98 1.03 7.84
N PHE A 599 1.44 1.50 6.69
CA PHE A 599 2.85 1.56 6.31
C PHE A 599 3.63 2.49 7.26
N ALA A 600 3.13 3.71 7.48
CA ALA A 600 3.73 4.66 8.42
C ALA A 600 3.82 4.10 9.84
N THR A 601 2.76 3.43 10.30
CA THR A 601 2.73 2.77 11.62
C THR A 601 3.79 1.69 11.76
N LYS A 602 3.99 0.88 10.71
CA LYS A 602 5.00 -0.18 10.67
C LYS A 602 6.41 0.39 10.64
N LEU A 603 6.67 1.41 9.81
CA LEU A 603 7.98 2.07 9.75
C LEU A 603 8.35 2.70 11.09
N GLY A 604 7.41 3.38 11.75
CA GLY A 604 7.68 4.00 13.04
C GLY A 604 8.05 3.00 14.14
N CYS A 605 7.35 1.87 14.23
CA CYS A 605 7.71 0.80 15.18
C CYS A 605 9.09 0.19 14.90
N LYS A 606 9.43 0.00 13.62
CA LYS A 606 10.75 -0.52 13.23
C LYS A 606 11.87 0.48 13.52
N ALA A 607 11.65 1.77 13.24
CA ALA A 607 12.61 2.83 13.53
C ALA A 607 12.97 2.86 15.02
N VAL A 608 11.98 2.78 15.92
CA VAL A 608 12.22 2.71 17.36
C VAL A 608 13.03 1.46 17.73
N SER A 609 12.64 0.29 17.23
CA SER A 609 13.35 -0.96 17.54
C SER A 609 14.82 -0.90 17.12
N TYR A 610 15.09 -0.29 15.97
CA TYR A 610 16.45 -0.07 15.48
C TYR A 610 17.23 0.93 16.34
N VAL A 611 16.62 2.07 16.68
CA VAL A 611 17.20 3.08 17.57
C VAL A 611 17.57 2.48 18.93
N VAL A 612 16.67 1.69 19.54
CA VAL A 612 16.95 0.99 20.80
C VAL A 612 18.15 0.07 20.65
N SER A 613 18.20 -0.74 19.59
CA SER A 613 19.33 -1.66 19.36
C SER A 613 20.68 -0.93 19.20
N LEU A 614 20.68 0.27 18.60
CA LEU A 614 21.88 1.08 18.47
C LEU A 614 22.27 1.75 19.78
N ILE A 615 21.31 2.29 20.54
CA ILE A 615 21.55 2.85 21.87
C ILE A 615 22.16 1.78 22.77
N GLU A 616 21.62 0.56 22.79
CA GLU A 616 22.14 -0.54 23.59
C GLU A 616 23.59 -0.90 23.25
N LYS A 617 23.93 -0.94 21.95
CA LYS A 617 25.28 -1.27 21.48
C LYS A 617 26.30 -0.15 21.69
N SER A 618 25.84 1.09 21.85
CA SER A 618 26.69 2.28 21.81
C SER A 618 26.62 3.14 23.08
N THR A 619 25.92 2.67 24.12
CA THR A 619 25.96 3.29 25.44
C THR A 619 27.27 2.92 26.12
N THR A 620 28.07 3.94 26.43
CA THR A 620 29.31 3.84 27.20
C THR A 620 29.04 3.60 28.69
N ASP A 621 30.05 3.18 29.45
CA ASP A 621 29.93 2.95 30.90
C ASP A 621 29.48 4.19 31.69
N ASN A 622 29.74 5.39 31.14
CA ASN A 622 29.31 6.67 31.70
C ASN A 622 27.87 7.07 31.30
N GLY A 623 27.12 6.18 30.65
CA GLY A 623 25.73 6.40 30.22
C GLY A 623 25.59 7.27 28.96
N LYS A 624 26.68 7.67 28.31
CA LYS A 624 26.65 8.47 27.07
C LYS A 624 26.52 7.55 25.86
N VAL A 625 25.59 7.87 24.96
CA VAL A 625 25.44 7.18 23.66
C VAL A 625 26.39 7.81 22.65
N ILE A 626 27.30 7.02 22.07
CA ILE A 626 28.23 7.47 21.03
C ILE A 626 28.20 6.46 19.87
N CYS A 627 27.50 6.81 18.79
CA CYS A 627 27.34 6.00 17.59
C CYS A 627 28.01 6.68 16.38
N ASN A 628 29.26 6.33 16.07
CA ASN A 628 29.99 6.87 14.93
C ASN A 628 30.23 5.84 13.81
N THR A 629 29.21 5.04 13.50
CA THR A 629 29.25 4.06 12.39
C THR A 629 28.33 4.50 11.27
N ALA A 630 28.54 3.97 10.05
CA ALA A 630 27.63 4.22 8.93
C ALA A 630 26.21 3.70 9.22
N GLU A 631 26.08 2.60 9.96
CA GLU A 631 24.81 2.01 10.38
C GLU A 631 24.01 2.89 11.35
N SER A 632 24.64 3.88 11.99
CA SER A 632 23.94 4.81 12.88
C SER A 632 23.36 6.03 12.17
N ALA A 633 23.51 6.15 10.85
CA ALA A 633 22.85 7.19 10.04
C ALA A 633 22.23 6.57 8.78
N VAL A 634 20.93 6.30 8.82
CA VAL A 634 20.25 5.45 7.84
C VAL A 634 18.94 6.05 7.34
N VAL A 635 18.51 5.63 6.15
CA VAL A 635 17.13 5.75 5.68
C VAL A 635 16.44 4.42 5.89
N LEU A 636 15.28 4.44 6.55
CA LEU A 636 14.41 3.29 6.70
C LEU A 636 13.40 3.26 5.54
N GLY A 637 13.65 2.39 4.55
CA GLY A 637 12.83 2.28 3.36
C GLY A 637 12.30 0.87 3.12
N LEU A 638 11.22 0.75 2.35
CA LEU A 638 10.79 -0.52 1.76
C LEU A 638 11.55 -0.74 0.44
N LEU A 639 12.32 -1.83 0.34
CA LEU A 639 13.01 -2.27 -0.88
C LEU A 639 12.56 -3.70 -1.20
N LYS A 640 11.99 -3.90 -2.39
CA LYS A 640 11.34 -5.15 -2.80
C LYS A 640 10.29 -5.63 -1.79
N ARG A 641 10.70 -6.41 -0.79
CA ARG A 641 9.85 -7.08 0.20
C ARG A 641 10.17 -6.66 1.64
N GLN A 642 11.36 -6.12 1.88
CA GLN A 642 11.88 -5.92 3.23
C GLN A 642 11.99 -4.43 3.56
N ASN A 643 11.75 -4.11 4.83
CA ASN A 643 12.08 -2.79 5.33
C ASN A 643 13.56 -2.82 5.71
N GLU A 644 14.37 -2.10 4.95
CA GLU A 644 15.82 -2.05 5.10
C GLU A 644 16.25 -0.72 5.71
N PHE A 645 17.34 -0.77 6.49
CA PHE A 645 18.01 0.40 7.02
C PHE A 645 19.27 0.64 6.20
N THR A 646 19.20 1.54 5.22
CA THR A 646 20.30 1.76 4.29
C THR A 646 21.14 2.95 4.75
N PRO A 647 22.46 2.78 4.97
CA PRO A 647 23.36 3.86 5.34
C PRO A 647 23.31 5.03 4.35
N ILE A 648 23.27 6.25 4.90
CA ILE A 648 23.16 7.50 4.13
C ILE A 648 24.34 7.69 3.17
N GLU A 649 25.52 7.22 3.56
CA GLU A 649 26.74 7.25 2.76
C GLU A 649 26.62 6.45 1.47
N ILE A 650 25.97 5.28 1.53
CA ILE A 650 25.70 4.45 0.34
C ILE A 650 24.65 5.13 -0.55
N LEU A 651 23.64 5.75 0.05
CA LEU A 651 22.59 6.43 -0.72
C LEU A 651 23.11 7.68 -1.42
N LYS A 652 24.11 8.36 -0.86
CA LYS A 652 24.76 9.53 -1.47
C LYS A 652 25.27 9.24 -2.89
N THR A 653 25.80 8.04 -3.14
CA THR A 653 26.29 7.64 -4.48
C THR A 653 25.18 7.23 -5.44
N LYS A 654 23.97 6.98 -4.94
CA LYS A 654 22.78 6.57 -5.71
C LYS A 654 21.76 7.70 -5.88
N THR A 655 22.16 8.94 -5.61
CA THR A 655 21.27 10.11 -5.59
C THR A 655 21.74 11.16 -6.57
N ASP A 656 20.83 11.63 -7.42
CA ASP A 656 21.00 12.89 -8.13
C ASP A 656 20.73 14.04 -7.15
N MET A 657 21.81 14.70 -6.74
CA MET A 657 21.76 15.77 -5.75
C MET A 657 21.19 17.07 -6.31
N GLU A 658 21.32 17.29 -7.62
CA GLU A 658 20.87 18.50 -8.31
C GLU A 658 19.35 18.45 -8.51
N HIS A 659 18.85 17.34 -9.05
CA HIS A 659 17.42 17.14 -9.34
C HIS A 659 16.64 16.55 -8.16
N ARG A 660 17.35 16.18 -7.08
CA ARG A 660 16.78 15.74 -5.79
C ARG A 660 15.96 14.45 -5.92
N MET A 661 16.54 13.43 -6.52
CA MET A 661 15.87 12.16 -6.83
C MET A 661 16.85 10.98 -6.83
N PRO A 662 16.39 9.74 -6.62
CA PRO A 662 17.23 8.56 -6.81
C PRO A 662 17.58 8.35 -8.28
N LEU A 663 18.77 7.79 -8.55
CA LEU A 663 19.22 7.44 -9.90
C LEU A 663 18.47 6.24 -10.48
N GLU A 664 17.99 5.33 -9.62
CA GLU A 664 17.25 4.14 -10.01
C GLU A 664 15.83 4.19 -9.45
N GLN A 665 14.84 4.05 -10.33
CA GLN A 665 13.43 4.15 -9.99
C GLN A 665 12.67 2.96 -10.56
N TRP A 666 12.14 2.12 -9.66
CA TRP A 666 11.51 0.85 -10.03
C TRP A 666 10.33 1.00 -11.00
N TRP A 667 9.63 2.13 -10.98
CA TRP A 667 8.40 2.34 -11.75
C TRP A 667 8.67 2.73 -13.21
N LEU A 668 9.90 3.11 -13.58
CA LEU A 668 10.25 3.41 -14.97
C LEU A 668 10.07 2.19 -15.89
N LYS A 669 10.26 0.97 -15.37
CA LYS A 669 10.00 -0.27 -16.12
C LYS A 669 8.53 -0.45 -16.53
N LEU A 670 7.60 0.28 -15.91
CA LEU A 670 6.18 0.27 -16.25
C LEU A 670 5.83 1.24 -17.40
N ARG A 671 6.76 2.09 -17.83
CA ARG A 671 6.54 3.08 -18.89
C ARG A 671 6.13 2.46 -20.24
N PRO A 672 6.76 1.36 -20.72
CA PRO A 672 6.30 0.75 -21.97
C PRO A 672 4.89 0.18 -21.85
N LEU A 673 4.48 -0.28 -20.66
CA LEU A 673 3.13 -0.77 -20.42
C LEU A 673 2.08 0.34 -20.58
N LEU A 674 2.37 1.56 -20.09
CA LEU A 674 1.52 2.73 -20.33
C LEU A 674 1.29 2.96 -21.83
N ARG A 675 2.37 2.95 -22.62
CA ARG A 675 2.34 3.19 -24.07
C ARG A 675 1.58 2.11 -24.83
N ILE A 676 1.79 0.83 -24.50
CA ILE A 676 1.07 -0.30 -25.11
C ILE A 676 -0.43 -0.21 -24.85
N LEU A 677 -0.83 0.07 -23.61
CA LEU A 677 -2.26 0.17 -23.24
C LEU A 677 -2.94 1.39 -23.88
N ALA A 678 -2.16 2.45 -24.16
CA ALA A 678 -2.59 3.59 -24.95
C ALA A 678 -2.57 3.33 -26.47
N LYS A 679 -2.10 2.16 -26.93
CA LYS A 679 -1.94 1.77 -28.35
C LYS A 679 -0.85 2.54 -29.12
N HIS A 680 0.24 2.89 -28.45
CA HIS A 680 1.48 3.28 -29.11
C HIS A 680 2.30 2.02 -29.48
N GLU A 681 3.02 2.06 -30.60
CA GLU A 681 3.93 0.97 -30.99
C GLU A 681 5.15 0.96 -30.05
N THR A 682 5.19 0.00 -29.12
CA THR A 682 6.29 -0.16 -28.15
C THR A 682 6.45 -1.62 -27.74
N VAL A 683 7.65 -2.01 -27.32
CA VAL A 683 7.96 -3.36 -26.82
C VAL A 683 8.03 -3.33 -25.29
N TYR A 684 7.32 -4.24 -24.63
CA TYR A 684 7.39 -4.45 -23.17
C TYR A 684 8.09 -5.77 -22.88
N VAL A 685 9.06 -5.72 -21.97
CA VAL A 685 9.75 -6.91 -21.44
C VAL A 685 9.16 -7.18 -20.05
N GLY A 686 8.60 -8.37 -19.85
CA GLY A 686 7.96 -8.76 -18.59
C GLY A 686 8.89 -8.67 -17.38
N GLU A 687 8.32 -8.44 -16.19
CA GLU A 687 9.09 -8.23 -14.95
C GLU A 687 9.59 -9.51 -14.27
N VAL A 688 9.36 -10.68 -14.86
CA VAL A 688 9.28 -11.93 -14.07
C VAL A 688 10.63 -12.53 -13.72
N VAL A 689 10.73 -12.86 -12.44
CA VAL A 689 11.62 -13.90 -11.90
C VAL A 689 10.75 -15.13 -11.68
N GLU A 690 11.09 -16.26 -12.33
CA GLU A 690 10.52 -17.56 -11.94
C GLU A 690 10.92 -17.82 -10.48
N SER A 691 9.95 -18.01 -9.60
CA SER A 691 10.21 -18.22 -8.18
C SER A 691 9.40 -19.40 -7.67
N ASN A 692 10.07 -20.28 -6.91
CA ASN A 692 9.37 -21.31 -6.16
C ASN A 692 8.67 -20.66 -4.97
N ILE A 693 7.49 -21.14 -4.57
CA ILE A 693 6.75 -20.52 -3.45
C ILE A 693 7.54 -20.64 -2.14
N ASP A 694 8.41 -21.64 -2.00
CA ASP A 694 9.34 -21.71 -0.88
C ASP A 694 10.43 -20.64 -0.97
N GLU A 695 10.80 -20.15 -2.15
CA GLU A 695 11.58 -18.91 -2.26
C GLU A 695 10.69 -17.68 -2.00
N VAL A 696 9.41 -17.69 -2.39
CA VAL A 696 8.44 -16.65 -2.02
C VAL A 696 8.21 -16.60 -0.51
N ASP A 697 8.36 -17.69 0.24
CA ASP A 697 8.20 -17.74 1.71
C ASP A 697 9.54 -17.69 2.48
N GLN A 698 10.64 -18.24 1.93
CA GLN A 698 11.99 -18.21 2.53
C GLN A 698 12.69 -16.86 2.29
N SER A 699 12.42 -16.18 1.16
CA SER A 699 12.86 -14.79 0.91
C SER A 699 11.90 -13.70 1.42
N GLN A 700 10.79 -14.08 2.07
CA GLN A 700 9.74 -13.18 2.58
C GLN A 700 10.11 -12.46 3.87
#